data_AF-A0A3M7NNA1-F1
#
_entry.id   AF-A0A3M7NNA1-F1
#
_cell.length_a   1.000
_cell.length_b   1.000
_cell.length_c   1.000
_cell.angle_alpha   90.00
_cell.angle_beta   90.00
_cell.angle_gamma   90.00
#
_symmetry.space_group_name_H-M   'P 1'
#
loop_
_entity.id
_entity.type
_entity.pdbx_description
1 polymer ?
#
loop_
_entity_poly.entity_id
_entity_poly.type
_entity_poly.pdbx_seq_one_letter_code
_entity_poly.pdbx_strand_id
1 'polypeptide(L)'
;MTQTEEIEARQDEYDNMGGGPGAPLPISHLVGQAGLTDRDVKLMIEGGFHTVESIAYSTRKQLEQVKGISEAKATKLQNEAMKQVPMGFTTATEMHQRRSDLISITTGSKALDRLLGGGIETGSITEVFGEFRTGKSQICHTLAVTCQLPFDMGGGEGKCLYIDTEGTFRPTRLLSVANRYGLEGEEVLDNVAYARAYNSEHQLQLLKQAAQMMCETRFSLLIVDSATALYRTDYTGRGELSSRQSHIAGFMRMLQRLADEFGIAVVITNQVTAQVDGGPSAMFNPDPKKPIGGNIIAHASTTRLSLKKGRGETRICKIYDSPCLPEGDTLFAIYEHGIDDPQIKENQLDGNALPKPSQDAVQTPGDIGSGPHDTSISNEFQVICGPLLNYQHLDEEAGTVRWHGSVLIVTKPGGKLPQLELGPEAGGHEKVVVDGLKLYADPDKVFWRFSLQVPLTDVEARWRYTIPNIHYLSDVSKEPSRAFVVPAATESMRIMFHSCNGFSVGTDVDFWSGPAVWNDVLRTHLKRPFHVMIGGGDQIYNDSVRVTGPLKPWTDIGNPSRRRDFPFDNKMRADCDEFYYNNYVRWYTTEPFASANASIAQINIWDDHDIIDGFGSYTDHFMRCAVFRGIGGVAFKYYCLFQHHTSPPASTFTTDAPQTMSAGTTGTAGVDPRQTENTYVYKRTSDDPSWIIGNKPGPYVEERSRSLYMRLGKRIAFCGIDARTERTRKQVNYPETYDLIFNRLSSELTAARGEIKHLILLLGVPIAYPRLAWLENILSSPLIAPIKLLNKRFGFAGGLFNAFDGSVDLLDDLDDHYTARRHKKERRDLVIRLQQLSQEFSIRVTILGGDVHLGALGRFYSNPEVNVAPEHDPRYMANIISSAITNKPPPKAVANLLARRNKIHHLRDGKTDETLLSLFDKQPGGILKSAANNHDTMPSRNYATITEISDNSGQTSDGVPQNGLNGILEHKTYGHDGHHPLHVGEDGAGTEHPAADGVSSQGVFKGGLNVSLRVEIDNQDRQGKTQGYGLSIPPLTAEQKPQ
;
A
#
# COMPACT_ATOMS: atom_id res chain seq x y z
N MET A 1 -0.83 -4.79 -52.26
CA MET A 1 -1.63 -3.84 -51.48
C MET A 1 -1.82 -2.59 -52.30
N THR A 2 -3.06 -2.16 -52.47
CA THR A 2 -3.43 -0.94 -53.20
C THR A 2 -3.31 0.28 -52.29
N GLN A 3 -3.17 1.49 -52.88
CA GLN A 3 -3.07 2.75 -52.11
C GLN A 3 -4.25 2.98 -51.15
N THR A 4 -5.41 2.38 -51.44
CA THR A 4 -6.59 2.43 -50.57
C THR A 4 -6.43 1.53 -49.34
N GLU A 5 -5.82 0.35 -49.50
CA GLU A 5 -5.54 -0.59 -48.41
C GLU A 5 -4.39 -0.09 -47.49
N GLU A 6 -3.44 0.70 -47.99
CA GLU A 6 -2.43 1.36 -47.14
C GLU A 6 -3.01 2.52 -46.32
N ILE A 7 -4.08 3.17 -46.80
CA ILE A 7 -4.76 4.24 -46.06
C ILE A 7 -5.68 3.62 -45.00
N GLU A 8 -6.43 2.57 -45.32
CA GLU A 8 -7.28 1.85 -44.35
C GLU A 8 -6.46 1.11 -43.29
N ALA A 9 -5.34 0.47 -43.66
CA ALA A 9 -4.46 -0.19 -42.69
C ALA A 9 -3.77 0.81 -41.74
N ARG A 10 -3.42 2.01 -42.22
CA ARG A 10 -2.95 3.09 -41.34
C ARG A 10 -4.07 3.59 -40.45
N GLN A 11 -5.29 3.73 -40.95
CA GLN A 11 -6.43 4.22 -40.18
C GLN A 11 -6.85 3.24 -39.08
N ASP A 12 -6.75 1.93 -39.32
CA ASP A 12 -6.97 0.88 -38.31
C ASP A 12 -5.82 0.77 -37.28
N GLU A 13 -4.58 1.16 -37.62
CA GLU A 13 -3.49 1.33 -36.63
C GLU A 13 -3.68 2.58 -35.77
N TYR A 14 -4.24 3.67 -36.32
CA TYR A 14 -4.60 4.87 -35.55
C TYR A 14 -5.84 4.66 -34.66
N ASP A 15 -6.86 3.94 -35.13
CA ASP A 15 -8.06 3.64 -34.34
C ASP A 15 -7.81 2.55 -33.26
N ASN A 16 -6.81 1.68 -33.45
CA ASN A 16 -6.33 0.73 -32.42
C ASN A 16 -5.29 1.32 -31.45
N MET A 17 -4.66 2.46 -31.77
CA MET A 17 -3.96 3.28 -30.78
C MET A 17 -4.97 4.13 -30.01
N GLY A 18 -5.89 3.46 -29.32
CA GLY A 18 -6.86 4.07 -28.42
C GLY A 18 -6.13 5.03 -27.47
N GLY A 19 -6.19 6.31 -27.79
CA GLY A 19 -5.50 7.36 -27.08
C GLY A 19 -5.84 7.24 -25.60
N GLY A 20 -4.80 7.08 -24.78
CA GLY A 20 -4.95 7.18 -23.34
C GLY A 20 -5.68 8.47 -22.95
N PRO A 21 -6.23 8.56 -21.74
CA PRO A 21 -6.92 9.77 -21.29
C PRO A 21 -6.04 11.01 -21.53
N GLY A 22 -6.45 11.89 -22.46
CA GLY A 22 -5.75 13.15 -22.79
C GLY A 22 -5.05 13.25 -24.16
N ALA A 23 -5.18 12.29 -25.08
CA ALA A 23 -4.72 12.47 -26.46
C ALA A 23 -5.65 13.42 -27.25
N PRO A 24 -5.12 14.40 -28.01
CA PRO A 24 -5.96 15.36 -28.73
C PRO A 24 -6.72 14.71 -29.88
N LEU A 25 -7.91 15.24 -30.16
CA LEU A 25 -8.75 14.73 -31.24
C LEU A 25 -8.20 15.19 -32.60
N PRO A 26 -7.94 14.29 -33.56
CA PRO A 26 -7.52 14.72 -34.88
C PRO A 26 -8.65 15.47 -35.59
N ILE A 27 -8.28 16.49 -36.37
CA ILE A 27 -9.23 17.35 -37.10
C ILE A 27 -10.14 16.58 -38.07
N SER A 28 -9.73 15.37 -38.49
CA SER A 28 -10.55 14.44 -39.29
C SER A 28 -11.90 14.12 -38.65
N HIS A 29 -12.04 14.20 -37.31
CA HIS A 29 -13.32 14.01 -36.63
C HIS A 29 -14.39 15.02 -37.04
N LEU A 30 -14.01 16.18 -37.59
CA LEU A 30 -14.96 17.20 -38.04
C LEU A 30 -15.54 16.91 -39.44
N VAL A 31 -15.02 15.92 -40.17
CA VAL A 31 -15.56 15.52 -41.47
C VAL A 31 -17.01 15.06 -41.33
N GLY A 32 -17.88 15.53 -42.23
CA GLY A 32 -19.30 15.17 -42.26
C GLY A 32 -20.17 15.91 -41.24
N GLN A 33 -19.57 16.59 -40.26
CA GLN A 33 -20.32 17.38 -39.27
C GLN A 33 -20.70 18.75 -39.86
N ALA A 34 -21.97 19.16 -39.69
CA ALA A 34 -22.48 20.47 -40.14
C ALA A 34 -22.20 20.85 -41.63
N GLY A 35 -21.96 19.83 -42.48
CA GLY A 35 -21.62 19.98 -43.90
C GLY A 35 -20.15 20.32 -44.18
N LEU A 36 -19.24 20.02 -43.25
CA LEU A 36 -17.79 20.11 -43.44
C LEU A 36 -17.29 18.94 -44.29
N THR A 37 -16.47 19.24 -45.29
CA THR A 37 -15.96 18.25 -46.26
C THR A 37 -14.50 17.88 -45.98
N ASP A 38 -14.03 16.76 -46.52
CA ASP A 38 -12.61 16.36 -46.47
C ASP A 38 -11.68 17.45 -47.02
N ARG A 39 -12.15 18.18 -48.04
CA ARG A 39 -11.42 19.32 -48.61
C ARG A 39 -11.25 20.44 -47.59
N ASP A 40 -12.27 20.73 -46.79
CA ASP A 40 -12.21 21.80 -45.79
C ASP A 40 -11.22 21.43 -44.68
N VAL A 41 -11.25 20.17 -44.22
CA VAL A 41 -10.30 19.65 -43.24
C VAL A 41 -8.87 19.66 -43.78
N LYS A 42 -8.66 19.25 -45.04
CA LYS A 42 -7.34 19.31 -45.69
C LYS A 42 -6.78 20.72 -45.76
N LEU A 43 -7.61 21.72 -46.10
CA LEU A 43 -7.19 23.13 -46.12
C LEU A 43 -6.78 23.61 -44.72
N MET A 44 -7.46 23.16 -43.66
CA MET A 44 -7.10 23.49 -42.28
C MET A 44 -5.78 22.85 -41.86
N ILE A 45 -5.52 21.59 -42.24
CA ILE A 45 -4.23 20.92 -42.04
C ILE A 45 -3.10 21.67 -42.76
N GLU A 46 -3.30 22.04 -44.02
CA GLU A 46 -2.34 22.87 -44.78
C GLU A 46 -2.15 24.27 -44.16
N GLY A 47 -3.16 24.77 -43.44
CA GLY A 47 -3.11 25.99 -42.64
C GLY A 47 -2.39 25.86 -41.29
N GLY A 48 -1.95 24.65 -40.89
CA GLY A 48 -1.25 24.39 -39.63
C GLY A 48 -2.15 24.08 -38.43
N PHE A 49 -3.37 23.60 -38.69
CA PHE A 49 -4.33 23.13 -37.69
C PHE A 49 -4.53 21.62 -37.84
N HIS A 50 -4.00 20.86 -36.89
CA HIS A 50 -3.97 19.40 -36.98
C HIS A 50 -4.94 18.71 -36.02
N THR A 51 -5.40 19.40 -34.97
CA THR A 51 -6.30 18.88 -33.94
C THR A 51 -7.58 19.70 -33.81
N VAL A 52 -8.62 19.13 -33.20
CA VAL A 52 -9.88 19.84 -32.89
C VAL A 52 -9.62 20.95 -31.86
N GLU A 53 -8.76 20.70 -30.89
CA GLU A 53 -8.26 21.66 -29.89
C GLU A 53 -7.62 22.88 -30.56
N SER A 54 -6.79 22.67 -31.59
CA SER A 54 -6.15 23.76 -32.33
C SER A 54 -7.15 24.71 -33.00
N ILE A 55 -8.32 24.20 -33.42
CA ILE A 55 -9.41 25.02 -33.95
C ILE A 55 -10.15 25.72 -32.82
N ALA A 56 -10.50 25.00 -31.75
CA ALA A 56 -11.26 25.54 -30.63
C ALA A 56 -10.52 26.70 -29.92
N TYR A 57 -9.20 26.59 -29.76
CA TYR A 57 -8.35 27.59 -29.11
C TYR A 57 -8.00 28.78 -30.01
N SER A 58 -8.25 28.67 -31.31
CA SER A 58 -7.89 29.70 -32.28
C SER A 58 -8.95 30.77 -32.45
N THR A 59 -8.51 31.99 -32.76
CA THR A 59 -9.46 33.07 -33.07
C THR A 59 -10.08 32.86 -34.44
N ARG A 60 -11.34 33.29 -34.62
CA ARG A 60 -12.02 33.17 -35.92
C ARG A 60 -11.24 33.85 -37.06
N LYS A 61 -10.64 35.01 -36.77
CA LYS A 61 -9.76 35.74 -37.69
C LYS A 61 -8.58 34.90 -38.20
N GLN A 62 -8.02 34.01 -37.37
CA GLN A 62 -6.93 33.13 -37.77
C GLN A 62 -7.42 31.98 -38.67
N LEU A 63 -8.62 31.46 -38.40
CA LEU A 63 -9.24 30.43 -39.24
C LEU A 63 -9.63 30.99 -40.61
N GLU A 64 -10.12 32.23 -40.67
CA GLU A 64 -10.46 32.96 -41.92
C GLU A 64 -9.24 33.26 -42.80
N GLN A 65 -8.03 33.30 -42.21
CA GLN A 65 -6.78 33.49 -42.96
C GLN A 65 -6.34 32.24 -43.74
N VAL A 66 -6.94 31.08 -43.47
CA VAL A 66 -6.70 29.85 -44.22
C VAL A 66 -7.29 30.00 -45.62
N LYS A 67 -6.43 29.98 -46.63
CA LYS A 67 -6.81 30.19 -48.03
C LYS A 67 -7.85 29.15 -48.46
N GLY A 68 -9.05 29.61 -48.84
CA GLY A 68 -10.15 28.75 -49.29
C GLY A 68 -11.21 28.45 -48.23
N ILE A 69 -11.03 28.93 -47.00
CA ILE A 69 -12.05 28.89 -45.94
C ILE A 69 -12.83 30.21 -45.93
N SER A 70 -14.16 30.13 -46.07
CA SER A 70 -15.04 31.32 -45.96
C SER A 70 -15.39 31.61 -44.51
N GLU A 71 -15.83 32.83 -44.21
CA GLU A 71 -16.31 33.22 -42.86
C GLU A 71 -17.39 32.28 -42.32
N ALA A 72 -18.33 31.86 -43.18
CA ALA A 72 -19.36 30.90 -42.82
C ALA A 72 -18.79 29.52 -42.46
N LYS A 73 -17.74 29.06 -43.16
CA LYS A 73 -17.06 27.79 -42.86
C LYS A 73 -16.20 27.89 -41.60
N ALA A 74 -15.46 28.98 -41.42
CA ALA A 74 -14.69 29.23 -40.20
C ALA A 74 -15.58 29.22 -38.95
N THR A 75 -16.76 29.84 -39.04
CA THR A 75 -17.75 29.82 -37.95
C THR A 75 -18.25 28.41 -37.65
N LYS A 76 -18.54 27.60 -38.67
CA LYS A 76 -18.94 26.20 -38.49
C LYS A 76 -17.85 25.35 -37.85
N LEU A 77 -16.62 25.43 -38.36
CA LEU A 77 -15.45 24.72 -37.81
C LEU A 77 -15.27 25.03 -36.32
N GLN A 78 -15.32 26.31 -35.96
CA GLN A 78 -15.16 26.75 -34.58
C GLN A 78 -16.29 26.25 -33.68
N ASN A 79 -17.54 26.34 -34.14
CA ASN A 79 -18.70 25.88 -33.35
C ASN A 79 -18.69 24.37 -33.13
N GLU A 80 -18.33 23.56 -34.13
CA GLU A 80 -18.27 22.11 -33.96
C GLU A 80 -17.09 21.71 -33.06
N ALA A 81 -15.93 22.35 -33.20
CA ALA A 81 -14.80 22.11 -32.31
C ALA A 81 -15.11 22.45 -30.83
N MET A 82 -15.80 23.57 -30.58
CA MET A 82 -16.20 23.98 -29.22
C MET A 82 -17.23 23.04 -28.55
N LYS A 83 -17.94 22.20 -29.31
CA LYS A 83 -18.81 21.17 -28.73
C LYS A 83 -18.03 19.97 -28.20
N GLN A 84 -16.85 19.72 -28.77
CA GLN A 84 -16.03 18.56 -28.43
C GLN A 84 -14.96 18.91 -27.39
N VAL A 85 -14.52 20.16 -27.35
CA VAL A 85 -13.51 20.65 -26.40
C VAL A 85 -14.19 21.37 -25.23
N PRO A 86 -13.93 20.99 -23.97
CA PRO A 86 -14.54 21.64 -22.81
C PRO A 86 -13.96 23.05 -22.57
N MET A 87 -14.59 24.05 -23.17
CA MET A 87 -14.19 25.48 -23.13
C MET A 87 -14.93 26.32 -22.06
N GLY A 88 -15.85 25.69 -21.31
CA GLY A 88 -16.75 26.38 -20.37
C GLY A 88 -16.22 26.47 -18.94
N PHE A 89 -16.96 27.18 -18.08
CA PHE A 89 -16.67 27.22 -16.66
C PHE A 89 -16.81 25.84 -16.03
N THR A 90 -15.83 25.49 -15.20
CA THR A 90 -15.86 24.33 -14.32
C THR A 90 -15.58 24.77 -12.89
N THR A 91 -15.88 23.91 -11.92
CA THR A 91 -15.57 24.19 -10.52
C THR A 91 -14.06 24.12 -10.28
N ALA A 92 -13.56 24.92 -9.33
CA ALA A 92 -12.15 24.85 -8.93
C ALA A 92 -11.76 23.43 -8.45
N THR A 93 -12.69 22.68 -7.86
CA THR A 93 -12.49 21.28 -7.44
C THR A 93 -12.21 20.37 -8.63
N GLU A 94 -13.02 20.46 -9.69
CA GLU A 94 -12.82 19.65 -10.90
C GLU A 94 -11.51 20.04 -11.60
N MET A 95 -11.18 21.34 -11.62
CA MET A 95 -9.89 21.79 -12.16
C MET A 95 -8.70 21.29 -11.33
N HIS A 96 -8.80 21.28 -10.00
CA HIS A 96 -7.76 20.71 -9.12
C HIS A 96 -7.59 19.22 -9.37
N GLN A 97 -8.68 18.46 -9.52
CA GLN A 97 -8.61 17.03 -9.85
C GLN A 97 -7.89 16.79 -11.18
N ARG A 98 -8.24 17.53 -12.24
CA ARG A 98 -7.57 17.42 -13.55
C ARG A 98 -6.07 17.75 -13.47
N ARG A 99 -5.69 18.76 -12.67
CA ARG A 99 -4.27 19.09 -12.46
C ARG A 99 -3.52 18.03 -11.66
N SER A 100 -4.16 17.40 -10.67
CA SER A 100 -3.56 16.33 -9.87
C SER A 100 -3.32 15.04 -10.67
N ASP A 101 -3.98 14.90 -11.82
CA ASP A 101 -3.78 13.79 -12.75
C ASP A 101 -2.75 14.13 -13.86
N LEU A 102 -2.12 15.33 -13.85
CA LEU A 102 -1.04 15.67 -14.78
C LEU A 102 0.22 14.85 -14.50
N ILE A 103 0.89 14.46 -15.59
CA ILE A 103 2.13 13.70 -15.52
C ILE A 103 3.29 14.65 -15.24
N SER A 104 4.29 14.19 -14.49
CA SER A 104 5.55 14.92 -14.28
C SER A 104 6.71 14.01 -14.67
N ILE A 105 7.68 14.56 -15.41
CA ILE A 105 8.85 13.82 -15.90
C ILE A 105 10.00 13.96 -14.91
N THR A 106 10.52 12.86 -14.38
CA THR A 106 11.66 12.83 -13.46
C THR A 106 12.90 13.45 -14.07
N THR A 107 13.60 14.26 -13.29
CA THR A 107 14.89 14.87 -13.65
C THR A 107 16.07 13.90 -13.50
N GLY A 108 15.85 12.72 -12.92
CA GLY A 108 16.88 11.74 -12.59
C GLY A 108 17.55 11.95 -11.22
N SER A 109 17.27 13.07 -10.54
CA SER A 109 17.69 13.37 -9.16
C SER A 109 16.47 13.49 -8.27
N LYS A 110 16.43 12.72 -7.17
CA LYS A 110 15.32 12.76 -6.22
C LYS A 110 15.24 14.11 -5.51
N ALA A 111 16.40 14.75 -5.30
CA ALA A 111 16.48 16.07 -4.70
C ALA A 111 15.84 17.15 -5.59
N LEU A 112 16.09 17.10 -6.91
CA LEU A 112 15.44 17.98 -7.88
C LEU A 112 13.95 17.69 -8.02
N ASP A 113 13.56 16.42 -8.12
CA ASP A 113 12.14 16.06 -8.26
C ASP A 113 11.33 16.49 -7.05
N ARG A 114 11.90 16.37 -5.84
CA ARG A 114 11.28 16.88 -4.61
C ARG A 114 11.12 18.40 -4.63
N LEU A 115 12.14 19.13 -5.09
CA LEU A 115 12.07 20.58 -5.22
C LEU A 115 10.93 20.98 -6.18
N LEU A 116 10.75 20.21 -7.27
CA LEU A 116 9.75 20.48 -8.31
C LEU A 116 8.34 19.90 -8.01
N GLY A 117 8.16 19.20 -6.89
CA GLY A 117 6.87 18.58 -6.56
C GLY A 117 6.51 17.35 -7.40
N GLY A 118 7.51 16.63 -7.94
CA GLY A 118 7.34 15.38 -8.70
C GLY A 118 8.20 15.28 -9.96
N GLY A 119 8.74 16.40 -10.44
CA GLY A 119 9.53 16.47 -11.67
C GLY A 119 9.09 17.64 -12.55
N ILE A 120 9.36 17.57 -13.85
CA ILE A 120 8.93 18.58 -14.82
C ILE A 120 7.46 18.33 -15.20
N GLU A 121 6.56 19.22 -14.79
CA GLU A 121 5.10 19.15 -15.05
C GLU A 121 4.79 19.20 -16.56
N THR A 122 3.91 18.32 -17.04
CA THR A 122 3.37 18.40 -18.42
C THR A 122 2.26 19.45 -18.55
N GLY A 123 2.00 19.91 -19.78
CA GLY A 123 1.02 20.97 -20.03
C GLY A 123 1.49 22.38 -19.64
N SER A 124 2.80 22.56 -19.38
CA SER A 124 3.38 23.84 -19.02
C SER A 124 4.79 24.04 -19.58
N ILE A 125 5.27 25.29 -19.54
CA ILE A 125 6.64 25.65 -19.94
C ILE A 125 7.52 25.79 -18.69
N THR A 126 8.60 25.02 -18.65
CA THR A 126 9.67 25.13 -17.66
C THR A 126 10.93 25.76 -18.26
N GLU A 127 11.34 26.91 -17.74
CA GLU A 127 12.58 27.60 -18.12
C GLU A 127 13.74 27.21 -17.20
N VAL A 128 14.86 26.72 -17.76
CA VAL A 128 16.09 26.45 -17.01
C VAL A 128 17.18 27.41 -17.44
N PHE A 129 17.62 28.30 -16.54
CA PHE A 129 18.62 29.32 -16.85
C PHE A 129 19.80 29.31 -15.89
N GLY A 130 20.94 29.79 -16.37
CA GLY A 130 22.16 29.86 -15.57
C GLY A 130 23.41 30.04 -16.43
N GLU A 131 24.55 30.21 -15.78
CA GLU A 131 25.82 30.45 -16.45
C GLU A 131 26.31 29.26 -17.29
N PHE A 132 27.41 29.48 -18.01
CA PHE A 132 28.10 28.41 -18.70
C PHE A 132 28.60 27.32 -17.71
N ARG A 133 28.47 26.04 -18.10
CA ARG A 133 28.82 24.84 -17.30
C ARG A 133 28.01 24.63 -16.01
N THR A 134 26.80 25.17 -15.90
CA THR A 134 25.91 24.91 -14.75
C THR A 134 25.06 23.64 -14.88
N GLY A 135 25.03 22.99 -16.05
CA GLY A 135 24.33 21.70 -16.24
C GLY A 135 23.04 21.74 -17.07
N LYS A 136 22.66 22.89 -17.65
CA LYS A 136 21.44 23.05 -18.46
C LYS A 136 21.23 21.93 -19.49
N SER A 137 22.14 21.78 -20.45
CA SER A 137 22.05 20.72 -21.47
C SER A 137 22.18 19.30 -20.90
N GLN A 138 22.78 19.12 -19.70
CA GLN A 138 22.84 17.79 -19.07
C GLN A 138 21.48 17.38 -18.49
N ILE A 139 20.72 18.33 -17.94
CA ILE A 139 19.32 18.12 -17.55
C ILE A 139 18.50 17.79 -18.80
N CYS A 140 18.64 18.55 -19.89
CA CYS A 140 17.94 18.26 -21.15
C CYS A 140 18.24 16.87 -21.72
N HIS A 141 19.51 16.44 -21.76
CA HIS A 141 19.86 15.10 -22.21
C HIS A 141 19.30 14.00 -21.31
N THR A 142 19.24 14.23 -19.99
CA THR A 142 18.64 13.27 -19.05
C THR A 142 17.13 13.17 -19.27
N LEU A 143 16.45 14.32 -19.38
CA LEU A 143 15.01 14.39 -19.63
C LEU A 143 14.60 13.76 -20.98
N ALA A 144 15.43 13.88 -22.01
CA ALA A 144 15.18 13.24 -23.32
C ALA A 144 15.12 11.71 -23.26
N VAL A 145 15.69 11.11 -22.20
CA VAL A 145 15.61 9.67 -21.91
C VAL A 145 14.52 9.38 -20.89
N THR A 146 14.46 10.13 -19.78
CA THR A 146 13.48 9.85 -18.71
C THR A 146 12.03 10.08 -19.16
N CYS A 147 11.77 10.93 -20.14
CA CYS A 147 10.42 11.12 -20.70
C CYS A 147 9.87 9.88 -21.42
N GLN A 148 10.75 8.96 -21.81
CA GLN A 148 10.40 7.71 -22.49
C GLN A 148 10.09 6.59 -21.50
N LEU A 149 10.44 6.76 -20.22
CA LEU A 149 10.17 5.77 -19.20
C LEU A 149 8.66 5.58 -19.00
N PRO A 150 8.26 4.39 -18.50
CA PRO A 150 6.94 4.16 -17.94
C PRO A 150 6.50 5.21 -16.92
N PHE A 151 5.19 5.46 -16.80
CA PHE A 151 4.65 6.47 -15.87
C PHE A 151 5.00 6.16 -14.40
N ASP A 152 5.07 4.87 -14.02
CA ASP A 152 5.42 4.40 -12.68
C ASP A 152 6.90 4.60 -12.33
N MET A 153 7.76 4.79 -13.32
CA MET A 153 9.16 5.19 -13.17
C MET A 153 9.37 6.71 -13.24
N GLY A 154 8.28 7.49 -13.25
CA GLY A 154 8.33 8.95 -13.37
C GLY A 154 8.58 9.43 -14.80
N GLY A 155 8.31 8.59 -15.81
CA GLY A 155 8.39 8.99 -17.22
C GLY A 155 7.06 9.44 -17.79
N GLY A 156 7.04 9.69 -19.09
CA GLY A 156 5.87 10.19 -19.83
C GLY A 156 5.29 9.21 -20.85
N GLU A 157 5.87 8.01 -20.98
CA GLU A 157 5.54 7.00 -22.00
C GLU A 157 5.39 7.62 -23.40
N GLY A 158 6.33 8.48 -23.77
CA GLY A 158 6.27 9.22 -25.02
C GLY A 158 7.64 9.57 -25.56
N LYS A 159 7.67 9.84 -26.87
CA LYS A 159 8.87 10.28 -27.58
C LYS A 159 9.30 11.69 -27.14
N CYS A 160 10.54 12.03 -27.45
CA CYS A 160 11.10 13.37 -27.21
C CYS A 160 11.29 14.14 -28.53
N LEU A 161 10.91 15.41 -28.55
CA LEU A 161 11.34 16.37 -29.58
C LEU A 161 12.45 17.25 -29.02
N TYR A 162 13.57 17.35 -29.74
CA TYR A 162 14.74 18.14 -29.33
C TYR A 162 15.12 19.15 -30.41
N ILE A 163 14.88 20.43 -30.14
CA ILE A 163 15.30 21.55 -30.99
C ILE A 163 16.59 22.14 -30.41
N ASP A 164 17.70 21.94 -31.11
CA ASP A 164 19.02 22.42 -30.72
C ASP A 164 19.39 23.68 -31.53
N THR A 165 19.79 24.74 -30.84
CA THR A 165 20.25 26.00 -31.45
C THR A 165 21.76 26.18 -31.31
N GLU A 166 22.40 25.47 -30.38
CA GLU A 166 23.81 25.65 -30.03
C GLU A 166 24.71 24.56 -30.64
N GLY A 167 24.14 23.47 -31.14
CA GLY A 167 24.88 22.33 -31.68
C GLY A 167 25.49 21.45 -30.58
N THR A 168 24.92 21.47 -29.38
CA THR A 168 25.44 20.77 -28.19
C THR A 168 24.80 19.42 -27.94
N PHE A 169 23.83 19.01 -28.75
CA PHE A 169 23.23 17.69 -28.66
C PHE A 169 24.26 16.59 -28.96
N ARG A 170 24.39 15.61 -28.07
CA ARG A 170 25.31 14.47 -28.24
C ARG A 170 24.56 13.17 -27.95
N PRO A 171 24.22 12.37 -28.98
CA PRO A 171 23.50 11.10 -28.81
C PRO A 171 24.21 10.12 -27.85
N THR A 172 25.54 10.13 -27.82
CA THR A 172 26.32 9.29 -26.90
C THR A 172 25.99 9.57 -25.42
N ARG A 173 25.57 10.78 -25.05
CA ARG A 173 25.13 11.09 -23.69
C ARG A 173 23.79 10.46 -23.35
N LEU A 174 22.89 10.30 -24.33
CA LEU A 174 21.61 9.63 -24.15
C LEU A 174 21.83 8.14 -23.88
N LEU A 175 22.77 7.50 -24.60
CA LEU A 175 23.14 6.10 -24.36
C LEU A 175 23.64 5.86 -22.93
N SER A 176 24.49 6.76 -22.40
CA SER A 176 24.96 6.66 -21.01
C SER A 176 23.82 6.75 -19.99
N VAL A 177 22.80 7.57 -20.28
CA VAL A 177 21.61 7.68 -19.43
C VAL A 177 20.69 6.48 -19.62
N ALA A 178 20.48 6.00 -20.85
CA ALA A 178 19.68 4.82 -21.15
C ALA A 178 20.18 3.58 -20.39
N ASN A 179 21.50 3.37 -20.37
CA ASN A 179 22.13 2.29 -19.62
C ASN A 179 21.79 2.33 -18.12
N ARG A 180 21.67 3.53 -17.53
CA ARG A 180 21.29 3.69 -16.11
C ARG A 180 19.90 3.13 -15.83
N TYR A 181 18.99 3.27 -16.79
CA TYR A 181 17.59 2.86 -16.66
C TYR A 181 17.30 1.51 -17.30
N GLY A 182 18.33 0.80 -17.79
CA GLY A 182 18.17 -0.50 -18.44
C GLY A 182 17.38 -0.47 -19.75
N LEU A 183 17.39 0.68 -20.44
CA LEU A 183 16.72 0.83 -21.75
C LEU A 183 17.65 0.42 -22.89
N GLU A 184 17.09 -0.16 -23.94
CA GLU A 184 17.83 -0.46 -25.17
C GLU A 184 18.24 0.83 -25.88
N GLY A 185 19.55 1.03 -26.02
CA GLY A 185 20.12 2.30 -26.46
C GLY A 185 19.67 2.73 -27.86
N GLU A 186 19.53 1.79 -28.79
CA GLU A 186 19.07 2.07 -30.16
C GLU A 186 17.62 2.56 -30.17
N GLU A 187 16.73 1.89 -29.43
CA GLU A 187 15.32 2.30 -29.31
C GLU A 187 15.17 3.68 -28.67
N VAL A 188 15.98 3.97 -27.63
CA VAL A 188 15.98 5.29 -26.98
C VAL A 188 16.37 6.39 -27.97
N LEU A 189 17.34 6.13 -28.85
CA LEU A 189 17.76 7.09 -29.87
C LEU A 189 16.69 7.29 -30.95
N ASP A 190 16.06 6.20 -31.42
CA ASP A 190 14.98 6.25 -32.41
C ASP A 190 13.72 6.99 -31.91
N ASN A 191 13.54 7.04 -30.59
CA ASN A 191 12.46 7.76 -29.93
C ASN A 191 12.78 9.24 -29.65
N VAL A 192 13.94 9.76 -30.09
CA VAL A 192 14.27 11.20 -29.99
C VAL A 192 14.33 11.83 -31.39
N ALA A 193 13.33 12.66 -31.70
CA ALA A 193 13.30 13.47 -32.91
C ALA A 193 14.15 14.73 -32.72
N TYR A 194 15.28 14.80 -33.42
CA TYR A 194 16.24 15.91 -33.34
C TYR A 194 16.12 16.86 -34.53
N ALA A 195 16.13 18.17 -34.26
CA ALA A 195 16.27 19.21 -35.28
C ALA A 195 17.24 20.31 -34.84
N ARG A 196 18.10 20.76 -35.75
CA ARG A 196 18.98 21.92 -35.52
C ARG A 196 18.40 23.18 -36.16
N ALA A 197 18.09 24.18 -35.34
CA ALA A 197 17.68 25.49 -35.84
C ALA A 197 18.91 26.39 -36.06
N TYR A 198 18.91 27.13 -37.17
CA TYR A 198 20.05 27.97 -37.58
C TYR A 198 19.76 29.48 -37.50
N ASN A 199 18.49 29.87 -37.40
CA ASN A 199 18.03 31.24 -37.24
C ASN A 199 16.65 31.24 -36.54
N SER A 200 16.21 32.39 -36.03
CA SER A 200 14.98 32.53 -35.25
C SER A 200 13.71 32.17 -36.04
N GLU A 201 13.67 32.43 -37.35
CA GLU A 201 12.53 32.08 -38.20
C GLU A 201 12.40 30.57 -38.39
N HIS A 202 13.52 29.88 -38.65
CA HIS A 202 13.59 28.43 -38.77
C HIS A 202 13.17 27.76 -37.44
N GLN A 203 13.60 28.31 -36.30
CA GLN A 203 13.20 27.82 -34.98
C GLN A 203 11.67 27.80 -34.80
N LEU A 204 10.97 28.85 -35.26
CA LEU A 204 9.50 28.91 -35.23
C LEU A 204 8.86 27.96 -36.26
N GLN A 205 9.48 27.78 -37.43
CA GLN A 205 9.00 26.84 -38.45
C GLN A 205 9.05 25.39 -37.96
N LEU A 206 10.09 25.00 -37.21
CA LEU A 206 10.22 23.67 -36.62
C LEU A 206 9.08 23.34 -35.65
N LEU A 207 8.55 24.31 -34.90
CA LEU A 207 7.39 24.08 -34.04
C LEU A 207 6.12 23.74 -34.83
N LYS A 208 5.97 24.27 -36.05
CA LYS A 208 4.85 23.92 -36.92
C LYS A 208 4.97 22.48 -37.42
N GLN A 209 6.18 22.04 -37.75
CA GLN A 209 6.45 20.65 -38.13
C GLN A 209 6.26 19.70 -36.94
N ALA A 210 6.67 20.13 -35.74
CA ALA A 210 6.47 19.37 -34.51
C ALA A 210 4.99 19.08 -34.24
N ALA A 211 4.10 20.04 -34.46
CA ALA A 211 2.65 19.84 -34.32
C ALA A 211 2.13 18.70 -35.21
N GLN A 212 2.65 18.59 -36.44
CA GLN A 212 2.29 17.51 -37.35
C GLN A 212 2.78 16.15 -36.81
N MET A 213 4.04 16.08 -36.37
CA MET A 213 4.62 14.84 -35.82
C MET A 213 3.87 14.35 -34.57
N MET A 214 3.42 15.27 -33.71
CA MET A 214 2.67 14.95 -32.49
C MET A 214 1.25 14.43 -32.75
N CYS A 215 0.70 14.65 -33.96
CA CYS A 215 -0.57 14.04 -34.35
C CYS A 215 -0.38 12.59 -34.83
N GLU A 216 0.81 12.25 -35.31
CA GLU A 216 1.10 10.93 -35.84
C GLU A 216 1.58 9.95 -34.74
N THR A 217 2.39 10.45 -33.81
CA THR A 217 2.95 9.65 -32.74
C THR A 217 2.91 10.41 -31.43
N ARG A 218 2.81 9.68 -30.32
CA ARG A 218 2.76 10.28 -28.99
C ARG A 218 4.14 10.80 -28.56
N PHE A 219 4.20 12.10 -28.27
CA PHE A 219 5.32 12.73 -27.57
C PHE A 219 4.94 13.06 -26.12
N SER A 220 5.92 13.08 -25.23
CA SER A 220 5.74 13.48 -23.83
C SER A 220 6.54 14.73 -23.48
N LEU A 221 7.58 15.06 -24.26
CA LEU A 221 8.51 16.16 -23.98
C LEU A 221 8.97 16.87 -25.26
N LEU A 222 8.98 18.21 -25.21
CA LEU A 222 9.64 19.08 -26.18
C LEU A 222 10.73 19.90 -25.49
N ILE A 223 11.98 19.76 -25.94
CA ILE A 223 13.14 20.53 -25.48
C ILE A 223 13.55 21.56 -26.53
N VAL A 224 13.81 22.79 -26.09
CA VAL A 224 14.48 23.83 -26.89
C VAL A 224 15.76 24.29 -26.19
N ASP A 225 16.92 23.84 -26.68
CA ASP A 225 18.25 24.11 -26.10
C ASP A 225 19.13 24.92 -27.06
N SER A 226 19.27 26.24 -26.93
CA SER A 226 18.52 27.15 -26.05
C SER A 226 17.49 27.98 -26.81
N ALA A 227 16.44 28.41 -26.10
CA ALA A 227 15.38 29.22 -26.69
C ALA A 227 15.84 30.62 -27.12
N THR A 228 16.94 31.13 -26.55
CA THR A 228 17.35 32.53 -26.73
C THR A 228 18.65 32.74 -27.50
N ALA A 229 19.44 31.69 -27.80
CA ALA A 229 20.74 31.85 -28.47
C ALA A 229 20.65 32.60 -29.81
N LEU A 230 19.78 32.17 -30.72
CA LEU A 230 19.62 32.75 -32.06
C LEU A 230 19.09 34.19 -32.01
N TYR A 231 18.23 34.51 -31.03
CA TYR A 231 17.72 35.86 -30.86
C TYR A 231 18.77 36.89 -30.42
N ARG A 232 19.95 36.44 -29.95
CA ARG A 232 21.06 37.34 -29.61
C ARG A 232 21.86 37.75 -30.85
N THR A 233 21.89 36.91 -31.88
CA THR A 233 22.66 37.13 -33.10
C THR A 233 21.82 37.73 -34.21
N ASP A 234 20.56 37.30 -34.33
CA ASP A 234 19.70 37.65 -35.47
C ASP A 234 19.09 39.05 -35.33
N TYR A 235 19.03 39.58 -34.10
CA TYR A 235 18.50 40.90 -33.81
C TYR A 235 19.53 41.72 -33.03
N THR A 236 20.09 42.76 -33.66
CA THR A 236 21.22 43.51 -33.11
C THR A 236 20.87 44.95 -32.75
N GLY A 237 21.38 45.43 -31.61
CA GLY A 237 21.18 46.80 -31.15
C GLY A 237 19.78 47.10 -30.60
N ARG A 238 19.56 48.34 -30.16
CA ARG A 238 18.29 48.77 -29.54
C ARG A 238 17.15 48.97 -30.54
N GLY A 239 17.45 49.25 -31.82
CA GLY A 239 16.46 49.53 -32.85
C GLY A 239 15.58 48.34 -33.24
N GLU A 240 16.10 47.12 -33.09
CA GLU A 240 15.40 45.86 -33.44
C GLU A 240 14.76 45.18 -32.23
N LEU A 241 14.84 45.81 -31.06
CA LEU A 241 14.31 45.26 -29.80
C LEU A 241 12.81 44.94 -29.91
N SER A 242 12.03 45.83 -30.52
CA SER A 242 10.59 45.62 -30.71
C SER A 242 10.30 44.38 -31.55
N SER A 243 10.92 44.28 -32.73
CA SER A 243 10.79 43.12 -33.63
C SER A 243 11.20 41.81 -32.96
N ARG A 244 12.32 41.81 -32.23
CA ARG A 244 12.78 40.66 -31.44
C ARG A 244 11.76 40.25 -30.38
N GLN A 245 11.27 41.21 -29.60
CA GLN A 245 10.30 40.94 -28.54
C GLN A 245 8.98 40.39 -29.12
N SER A 246 8.50 40.93 -30.25
CA SER A 246 7.32 40.43 -30.95
C SER A 246 7.51 39.00 -31.47
N HIS A 247 8.69 38.69 -32.04
CA HIS A 247 8.97 37.34 -32.53
C HIS A 247 9.09 36.32 -31.39
N ILE A 248 9.80 36.66 -30.31
CA ILE A 248 9.89 35.81 -29.09
C ILE A 248 8.50 35.56 -28.51
N ALA A 249 7.63 36.57 -28.45
CA ALA A 249 6.26 36.38 -27.97
C ALA A 249 5.47 35.38 -28.83
N GLY A 250 5.62 35.47 -30.16
CA GLY A 250 5.02 34.49 -31.09
C GLY A 250 5.54 33.07 -30.86
N PHE A 251 6.86 32.92 -30.64
CA PHE A 251 7.50 31.65 -30.35
C PHE A 251 7.04 31.03 -29.03
N MET A 252 7.08 31.78 -27.93
CA MET A 252 6.63 31.32 -26.61
C MET A 252 5.14 30.95 -26.61
N ARG A 253 4.31 31.71 -27.33
CA ARG A 253 2.88 31.40 -27.49
C ARG A 253 2.65 30.09 -28.25
N MET A 254 3.48 29.79 -29.25
CA MET A 254 3.39 28.51 -29.96
C MET A 254 3.80 27.34 -29.06
N LEU A 255 4.85 27.49 -28.25
CA LEU A 255 5.25 26.48 -27.27
C LEU A 255 4.14 26.17 -26.26
N GLN A 256 3.50 27.21 -25.70
CA GLN A 256 2.39 27.01 -24.77
C GLN A 256 1.21 26.32 -25.45
N ARG A 257 0.90 26.70 -26.70
CA ARG A 257 -0.15 26.04 -27.48
C ARG A 257 0.13 24.55 -27.64
N LEU A 258 1.37 24.15 -27.95
CA LEU A 258 1.72 22.73 -28.06
C LEU A 258 1.61 22.00 -26.72
N ALA A 259 1.95 22.65 -25.61
CA ALA A 259 1.77 22.09 -24.27
C ALA A 259 0.29 21.86 -23.95
N ASP A 260 -0.57 22.83 -24.26
CA ASP A 260 -2.02 22.75 -24.02
C ASP A 260 -2.70 21.74 -24.95
N GLU A 261 -2.29 21.71 -26.22
CA GLU A 261 -2.89 20.88 -27.29
C GLU A 261 -2.53 19.40 -27.12
N PHE A 262 -1.26 19.08 -26.84
CA PHE A 262 -0.77 17.70 -26.81
C PHE A 262 -0.49 17.17 -25.39
N GLY A 263 -0.66 18.00 -24.35
CA GLY A 263 -0.42 17.61 -22.97
C GLY A 263 1.04 17.25 -22.67
N ILE A 264 2.00 17.83 -23.41
CA ILE A 264 3.44 17.56 -23.26
C ILE A 264 4.11 18.51 -22.27
N ALA A 265 5.23 18.09 -21.70
CA ALA A 265 6.14 19.01 -21.01
C ALA A 265 6.95 19.81 -22.03
N VAL A 266 7.11 21.12 -21.79
CA VAL A 266 8.00 21.95 -22.60
C VAL A 266 9.14 22.46 -21.73
N VAL A 267 10.38 22.13 -22.08
CA VAL A 267 11.58 22.58 -21.38
C VAL A 267 12.40 23.47 -22.29
N ILE A 268 12.62 24.71 -21.86
CA ILE A 268 13.50 25.63 -22.57
C ILE A 268 14.73 25.94 -21.73
N THR A 269 15.90 26.00 -22.35
CA THR A 269 17.08 26.54 -21.68
C THR A 269 17.27 28.00 -22.04
N ASN A 270 17.80 28.78 -21.10
CA ASN A 270 18.10 30.20 -21.30
C ASN A 270 19.50 30.55 -20.75
N GLN A 271 20.10 31.55 -21.38
CA GLN A 271 21.40 32.08 -20.97
C GLN A 271 21.21 33.32 -20.09
N VAL A 272 22.27 33.73 -19.39
CA VAL A 272 22.28 34.94 -18.55
C VAL A 272 23.21 36.00 -19.14
N THR A 273 22.95 37.26 -18.80
CA THR A 273 23.83 38.40 -19.07
C THR A 273 24.14 39.15 -17.78
N ALA A 274 25.34 39.72 -17.68
CA ALA A 274 25.70 40.62 -16.60
C ALA A 274 24.98 41.96 -16.78
N GLN A 275 24.57 42.59 -15.68
CA GLN A 275 24.01 43.93 -15.69
C GLN A 275 25.12 44.93 -15.33
N VAL A 276 25.44 45.86 -16.26
CA VAL A 276 26.53 46.84 -16.12
C VAL A 276 26.05 48.22 -15.63
N ASP A 277 24.81 48.34 -15.15
CA ASP A 277 24.28 49.60 -14.62
C ASP A 277 24.76 49.82 -13.17
N GLY A 278 25.71 50.74 -12.99
CA GLY A 278 26.37 51.08 -11.71
C GLY A 278 25.49 51.83 -10.70
N GLY A 279 24.33 51.26 -10.35
CA GLY A 279 23.47 51.76 -9.27
C GLY A 279 23.91 51.31 -7.86
N PRO A 280 23.34 51.86 -6.78
CA PRO A 280 23.72 51.57 -5.38
C PRO A 280 23.70 50.08 -5.00
N SER A 281 22.90 49.28 -5.71
CA SER A 281 22.79 47.82 -5.57
C SER A 281 24.04 47.04 -6.01
N ALA A 282 24.94 47.65 -6.79
CA ALA A 282 26.22 47.05 -7.18
C ALA A 282 27.23 46.91 -6.02
N MET A 283 27.01 47.64 -4.91
CA MET A 283 27.89 47.63 -3.74
C MET A 283 27.69 46.39 -2.84
N PHE A 284 26.52 45.73 -2.94
CA PHE A 284 26.14 44.54 -2.14
C PHE A 284 25.97 43.26 -2.97
N ASN A 285 25.96 43.36 -4.30
CA ASN A 285 25.95 42.22 -5.21
C ASN A 285 26.85 42.53 -6.42
N PRO A 286 28.12 42.10 -6.41
CA PRO A 286 29.13 42.56 -7.38
C PRO A 286 28.91 42.09 -8.83
N ASP A 287 27.96 41.19 -9.09
CA ASP A 287 27.63 40.72 -10.45
C ASP A 287 26.16 40.22 -10.57
N PRO A 288 25.16 41.13 -10.62
CA PRO A 288 23.76 40.75 -10.73
C PRO A 288 23.46 40.25 -12.16
N LYS A 289 23.29 38.93 -12.26
CA LYS A 289 22.98 38.23 -13.52
C LYS A 289 21.49 38.14 -13.75
N LYS A 290 21.04 38.44 -14.97
CA LYS A 290 19.64 38.32 -15.39
C LYS A 290 19.48 37.39 -16.59
N PRO A 291 18.41 36.58 -16.65
CA PRO A 291 18.08 35.79 -17.83
C PRO A 291 17.70 36.69 -19.01
N ILE A 292 17.90 36.21 -20.23
CA ILE A 292 17.65 36.95 -21.47
C ILE A 292 16.18 36.82 -21.90
N GLY A 293 15.69 37.75 -22.72
CA GLY A 293 14.31 37.76 -23.21
C GLY A 293 13.35 38.65 -22.42
N GLY A 294 13.79 39.13 -21.25
CA GLY A 294 13.07 40.12 -20.44
C GLY A 294 11.71 39.59 -19.96
N ASN A 295 10.76 40.52 -19.80
CA ASN A 295 9.46 40.20 -19.21
C ASN A 295 8.62 39.22 -20.04
N ILE A 296 8.87 39.10 -21.36
CA ILE A 296 8.09 38.21 -22.22
C ILE A 296 8.32 36.75 -21.85
N ILE A 297 9.58 36.31 -21.78
CA ILE A 297 9.90 34.93 -21.37
C ILE A 297 9.55 34.71 -19.89
N ALA A 298 9.76 35.73 -19.05
CA ALA A 298 9.43 35.66 -17.63
C ALA A 298 7.94 35.40 -17.38
N HIS A 299 7.04 36.09 -18.12
CA HIS A 299 5.59 35.90 -17.96
C HIS A 299 5.06 34.66 -18.70
N ALA A 300 5.71 34.25 -19.79
CA ALA A 300 5.28 33.10 -20.56
C ALA A 300 5.71 31.76 -19.95
N SER A 301 6.80 31.73 -19.19
CA SER A 301 7.29 30.51 -18.54
C SER A 301 6.55 30.31 -17.22
N THR A 302 5.96 29.14 -17.02
CA THR A 302 5.20 28.81 -15.82
C THR A 302 6.11 28.57 -14.62
N THR A 303 7.18 27.81 -14.82
CA THR A 303 8.17 27.51 -13.77
C THR A 303 9.56 27.88 -14.25
N ARG A 304 10.35 28.54 -13.41
CA ARG A 304 11.68 29.06 -13.77
C ARG A 304 12.72 28.57 -12.77
N LEU A 305 13.75 27.90 -13.27
CA LEU A 305 14.81 27.27 -12.48
C LEU A 305 16.15 27.96 -12.73
N SER A 306 16.80 28.40 -11.66
CA SER A 306 18.11 29.03 -11.68
C SER A 306 19.18 28.03 -11.28
N LEU A 307 20.17 27.80 -12.16
CA LEU A 307 21.29 26.90 -11.90
C LEU A 307 22.58 27.65 -11.58
N LYS A 308 23.28 27.20 -10.54
CA LYS A 308 24.61 27.68 -10.14
C LYS A 308 25.58 26.51 -9.96
N LYS A 309 26.88 26.78 -10.13
CA LYS A 309 27.92 25.78 -9.86
C LYS A 309 28.08 25.54 -8.36
N GLY A 310 28.10 24.28 -7.96
CA GLY A 310 28.53 23.84 -6.63
C GLY A 310 30.00 23.44 -6.59
N ARG A 311 30.38 22.63 -5.61
CA ARG A 311 31.74 22.07 -5.48
C ARG A 311 31.88 20.80 -6.33
N GLY A 312 32.95 20.71 -7.10
CA GLY A 312 33.23 19.55 -7.97
C GLY A 312 32.11 19.28 -8.98
N GLU A 313 31.55 18.07 -8.92
CA GLU A 313 30.48 17.60 -9.81
C GLU A 313 29.08 18.12 -9.41
N THR A 314 28.95 18.73 -8.21
CA THR A 314 27.66 19.24 -7.70
C THR A 314 27.26 20.58 -8.31
N ARG A 315 25.96 20.81 -8.40
CA ARG A 315 25.27 22.01 -8.89
C ARG A 315 24.14 22.34 -7.93
N ILE A 316 23.78 23.62 -7.87
CA ILE A 316 22.66 24.12 -7.07
C ILE A 316 21.56 24.51 -8.05
N CYS A 317 20.34 24.00 -7.83
CA CYS A 317 19.14 24.44 -8.53
C CYS A 317 18.25 25.21 -7.55
N LYS A 318 17.78 26.39 -7.94
CA LYS A 318 16.83 27.21 -7.17
C LYS A 318 15.56 27.44 -7.98
N ILE A 319 14.39 27.30 -7.37
CA ILE A 319 13.12 27.80 -7.94
C ILE A 319 13.17 29.33 -7.90
N TYR A 320 13.17 29.93 -9.08
CA TYR A 320 13.21 31.37 -9.28
C TYR A 320 11.81 31.98 -9.38
N ASP A 321 10.86 31.24 -9.97
CA ASP A 321 9.46 31.65 -10.11
C ASP A 321 8.60 30.39 -10.37
N SER A 322 7.42 30.32 -9.75
CA SER A 322 6.43 29.26 -9.97
C SER A 322 5.07 29.69 -9.39
N PRO A 323 3.93 29.36 -10.04
CA PRO A 323 2.61 29.69 -9.52
C PRO A 323 2.20 28.88 -8.29
N CYS A 324 2.83 27.73 -8.05
CA CYS A 324 2.41 26.78 -7.01
C CYS A 324 3.55 26.26 -6.13
N LEU A 325 4.80 26.30 -6.60
CA LEU A 325 5.94 25.81 -5.82
C LEU A 325 6.55 26.94 -4.98
N PRO A 326 6.85 26.70 -3.68
CA PRO A 326 7.54 27.68 -2.86
C PRO A 326 8.98 27.92 -3.37
N GLU A 327 9.53 29.11 -3.11
CA GLU A 327 10.96 29.34 -3.32
C GLU A 327 11.78 28.34 -2.48
N GLY A 328 12.68 27.64 -3.13
CA GLY A 328 13.59 26.69 -2.50
C GLY A 328 14.78 26.40 -3.39
N ASP A 329 15.85 25.86 -2.81
CA ASP A 329 17.00 25.37 -3.55
C ASP A 329 17.43 23.98 -3.10
N THR A 330 18.17 23.30 -3.97
CA THR A 330 18.67 21.95 -3.70
C THR A 330 19.96 21.68 -4.48
N LEU A 331 20.67 20.64 -4.06
CA LEU A 331 21.87 20.16 -4.72
C LEU A 331 21.55 18.96 -5.63
N PHE A 332 22.18 18.93 -6.80
CA PHE A 332 22.25 17.76 -7.67
C PHE A 332 23.67 17.60 -8.20
N ALA A 333 23.99 16.46 -8.77
CA ALA A 333 25.29 16.17 -9.35
C ALA A 333 25.17 15.78 -10.83
N ILE A 334 26.24 16.04 -11.58
CA ILE A 334 26.36 15.66 -12.98
C ILE A 334 27.37 14.52 -13.08
N TYR A 335 26.91 13.34 -13.47
CA TYR A 335 27.72 12.15 -13.66
C TYR A 335 27.75 11.70 -15.12
N GLU A 336 28.51 10.63 -15.39
CA GLU A 336 28.52 10.00 -16.71
C GLU A 336 27.14 9.46 -17.08
N HIS A 337 26.41 8.89 -16.13
CA HIS A 337 25.05 8.37 -16.30
C HIS A 337 23.93 9.44 -16.20
N GLY A 338 24.27 10.72 -16.31
CA GLY A 338 23.31 11.83 -16.34
C GLY A 338 23.22 12.62 -15.02
N ILE A 339 22.06 13.22 -14.77
CA ILE A 339 21.75 13.97 -13.55
C ILE A 339 21.35 13.01 -12.42
N ASP A 340 21.96 13.14 -11.25
CA ASP A 340 21.67 12.29 -10.08
C ASP A 340 21.89 13.05 -8.76
N ASP A 341 21.58 12.41 -7.63
CA ASP A 341 21.85 12.94 -6.30
C ASP A 341 23.35 12.85 -5.95
N PRO A 342 23.92 13.80 -5.18
CA PRO A 342 25.33 13.74 -4.78
C PRO A 342 25.65 12.51 -3.91
N GLN A 343 26.65 11.71 -4.28
CA GLN A 343 27.10 10.56 -3.48
C GLN A 343 27.87 10.99 -2.21
N ILE A 344 27.52 10.39 -1.06
CA ILE A 344 28.26 10.54 0.21
C ILE A 344 29.36 9.47 0.26
N LYS A 345 30.63 9.87 0.41
CA LYS A 345 31.73 8.92 0.60
C LYS A 345 31.76 8.46 2.05
N GLU A 346 31.26 7.25 2.33
CA GLU A 346 31.54 6.53 3.58
C GLU A 346 32.99 6.06 3.55
N ASN A 347 33.77 6.40 4.58
CA ASN A 347 35.07 5.77 4.80
C ASN A 347 35.34 5.65 6.31
N GLN A 348 35.72 4.42 6.67
CA GLN A 348 36.32 3.94 7.92
C GLN A 348 35.37 3.65 9.10
N LEU A 349 35.13 2.36 9.33
CA LEU A 349 35.36 1.67 10.61
C LEU A 349 35.40 0.15 10.35
N ASP A 350 36.58 -0.44 10.57
CA ASP A 350 36.93 -1.85 10.34
C ASP A 350 36.32 -2.80 11.39
N GLY A 351 36.11 -4.06 10.97
CA GLY A 351 35.62 -5.14 11.82
C GLY A 351 36.69 -5.91 12.60
N ASN A 352 36.33 -6.38 13.80
CA ASN A 352 36.46 -7.77 14.26
C ASN A 352 36.12 -7.92 15.77
N ALA A 353 35.64 -9.13 16.12
CA ALA A 353 35.44 -9.73 17.44
C ALA A 353 34.13 -9.45 18.20
N LEU A 354 33.33 -10.53 18.36
CA LEU A 354 32.25 -10.68 19.33
C LEU A 354 32.82 -10.98 20.73
N PRO A 355 32.40 -10.29 21.81
CA PRO A 355 32.61 -10.76 23.17
C PRO A 355 31.31 -11.26 23.82
N LYS A 356 31.46 -12.32 24.62
CA LYS A 356 30.45 -12.90 25.52
C LYS A 356 30.06 -11.93 26.65
N PRO A 357 28.87 -12.07 27.27
CA PRO A 357 28.31 -11.05 28.15
C PRO A 357 28.86 -11.17 29.58
N SER A 358 29.29 -10.04 30.13
CA SER A 358 29.52 -9.87 31.57
C SER A 358 28.45 -8.94 32.15
N GLN A 359 28.04 -9.30 33.36
CA GLN A 359 27.04 -8.69 34.23
C GLN A 359 27.28 -7.19 34.42
N ASP A 360 26.37 -6.37 33.92
CA ASP A 360 25.80 -5.17 34.54
C ASP A 360 24.77 -4.61 33.53
N ALA A 361 23.78 -3.86 33.99
CA ALA A 361 22.78 -3.22 33.14
C ALA A 361 23.44 -2.19 32.20
N VAL A 362 23.96 -2.63 31.06
CA VAL A 362 24.76 -1.80 30.16
C VAL A 362 23.89 -1.38 28.97
N GLN A 363 23.60 -0.08 28.89
CA GLN A 363 23.29 0.60 27.63
C GLN A 363 24.34 0.17 26.60
N THR A 364 23.89 -0.46 25.52
CA THR A 364 24.76 -0.88 24.43
C THR A 364 25.31 0.37 23.74
N PRO A 365 26.59 0.41 23.30
CA PRO A 365 27.10 1.55 22.51
C PRO A 365 26.25 1.75 21.25
N GLY A 366 25.34 2.74 21.27
CA GLY A 366 24.43 3.05 20.16
C GLY A 366 22.94 3.09 20.49
N ASP A 367 22.50 2.73 21.70
CA ASP A 367 21.10 2.93 22.13
C ASP A 367 20.72 4.42 22.17
N ILE A 368 19.42 4.73 21.99
CA ILE A 368 18.94 6.10 21.80
C ILE A 368 18.20 6.59 23.04
N GLY A 369 18.70 7.70 23.60
CA GLY A 369 18.19 8.32 24.82
C GLY A 369 18.71 7.65 26.11
N SER A 370 18.76 8.41 27.21
CA SER A 370 19.24 7.89 28.50
C SER A 370 18.15 7.16 29.30
N GLY A 371 16.88 7.28 28.89
CA GLY A 371 15.72 6.87 29.69
C GLY A 371 15.58 7.67 31.00
N PRO A 372 14.52 7.41 31.79
CA PRO A 372 14.38 7.99 33.12
C PRO A 372 15.41 7.39 34.10
N HIS A 373 15.84 8.18 35.09
CA HIS A 373 16.67 7.68 36.19
C HIS A 373 15.84 6.76 37.11
N ASP A 374 16.29 5.52 37.30
CA ASP A 374 15.64 4.58 38.23
C ASP A 374 15.75 5.11 39.68
N THR A 375 14.61 5.48 40.25
CA THR A 375 14.51 6.01 41.63
C THR A 375 14.01 4.98 42.64
N SER A 376 13.58 3.80 42.19
CA SER A 376 13.00 2.76 43.03
C SER A 376 14.02 1.71 43.47
N ILE A 377 14.04 1.43 44.77
CA ILE A 377 14.89 0.42 45.43
C ILE A 377 14.14 -0.91 45.65
N SER A 378 12.88 -1.01 45.18
CA SER A 378 12.06 -2.23 45.32
C SER A 378 12.57 -3.34 44.41
N ASN A 379 12.62 -4.57 44.92
CA ASN A 379 12.91 -5.77 44.12
C ASN A 379 11.65 -6.33 43.42
N GLU A 380 10.48 -5.76 43.67
CA GLU A 380 9.19 -6.21 43.11
C GLU A 380 8.80 -5.37 41.89
N PHE A 381 8.47 -6.04 40.79
CA PHE A 381 8.04 -5.41 39.54
C PHE A 381 6.53 -5.19 39.53
N GLN A 382 6.11 -3.93 39.41
CA GLN A 382 4.70 -3.60 39.22
C GLN A 382 4.34 -3.75 37.73
N VAL A 383 3.71 -4.87 37.37
CA VAL A 383 3.31 -5.20 36.01
C VAL A 383 1.99 -4.50 35.69
N ILE A 384 2.02 -3.65 34.66
CA ILE A 384 0.87 -2.93 34.12
C ILE A 384 0.09 -3.82 33.14
N CYS A 385 0.81 -4.51 32.25
CA CYS A 385 0.23 -5.33 31.18
C CYS A 385 1.11 -6.54 30.84
N GLY A 386 0.48 -7.58 30.29
CA GLY A 386 1.12 -8.87 29.99
C GLY A 386 0.96 -9.89 31.13
N PRO A 387 1.60 -11.07 31.03
CA PRO A 387 2.48 -11.49 29.95
C PRO A 387 1.73 -11.75 28.63
N LEU A 388 2.31 -11.31 27.52
CA LEU A 388 1.83 -11.58 26.16
C LEU A 388 2.81 -12.53 25.48
N LEU A 389 2.32 -13.61 24.86
CA LEU A 389 3.15 -14.61 24.17
C LEU A 389 3.07 -14.40 22.65
N ASN A 390 4.22 -14.34 22.00
CA ASN A 390 4.34 -14.17 20.55
C ASN A 390 5.16 -15.29 19.92
N TYR A 391 4.79 -15.70 18.70
CA TYR A 391 5.55 -16.63 17.89
C TYR A 391 6.36 -15.88 16.81
N GLN A 392 7.59 -16.31 16.54
CA GLN A 392 8.47 -15.67 15.56
C GLN A 392 8.79 -16.60 14.38
N HIS A 393 9.44 -17.73 14.62
CA HIS A 393 9.83 -18.67 13.58
C HIS A 393 10.24 -20.05 14.13
N LEU A 394 10.42 -21.01 13.23
CA LEU A 394 11.18 -22.24 13.47
C LEU A 394 12.57 -22.10 12.83
N ASP A 395 13.57 -22.64 13.50
CA ASP A 395 14.92 -22.82 12.97
C ASP A 395 15.33 -24.29 13.11
N GLU A 396 16.22 -24.78 12.24
CA GLU A 396 16.79 -26.12 12.32
C GLU A 396 18.31 -26.05 12.30
N GLU A 397 18.93 -26.37 13.44
CA GLU A 397 20.38 -26.37 13.59
C GLU A 397 20.84 -27.74 14.11
N ALA A 398 21.82 -28.33 13.41
CA ALA A 398 22.39 -29.64 13.76
C ALA A 398 21.34 -30.76 13.97
N GLY A 399 20.24 -30.73 13.21
CA GLY A 399 19.15 -31.71 13.26
C GLY A 399 18.16 -31.52 14.44
N THR A 400 18.28 -30.42 15.18
CA THR A 400 17.29 -30.04 16.20
C THR A 400 16.46 -28.86 15.69
N VAL A 401 15.15 -29.06 15.56
CA VAL A 401 14.21 -27.98 15.26
C VAL A 401 13.91 -27.21 16.53
N ARG A 402 14.06 -25.88 16.50
CA ARG A 402 13.79 -24.99 17.63
C ARG A 402 12.63 -24.06 17.30
N TRP A 403 11.73 -23.92 18.26
CA TRP A 403 10.67 -22.93 18.28
C TRP A 403 11.18 -21.64 18.89
N HIS A 404 11.04 -20.54 18.16
CA HIS A 404 11.41 -19.20 18.59
C HIS A 404 10.17 -18.36 18.84
N GLY A 405 10.14 -17.70 19.99
CA GLY A 405 9.07 -16.77 20.34
C GLY A 405 9.52 -15.80 21.42
N SER A 406 8.57 -15.07 22.00
CA SER A 406 8.87 -14.15 23.08
C SER A 406 7.69 -13.91 24.02
N VAL A 407 8.02 -13.51 25.25
CA VAL A 407 7.07 -12.99 26.23
C VAL A 407 7.31 -11.50 26.42
N LEU A 408 6.26 -10.69 26.35
CA LEU A 408 6.29 -9.26 26.65
C LEU A 408 5.59 -8.95 27.97
N ILE A 409 6.21 -8.11 28.80
CA ILE A 409 5.54 -7.45 29.94
C ILE A 409 5.77 -5.94 29.87
N VAL A 410 4.82 -5.19 30.39
CA VAL A 410 4.92 -3.74 30.62
C VAL A 410 4.92 -3.49 32.11
N THR A 411 5.92 -2.78 32.63
CA THR A 411 6.05 -2.47 34.06
C THR A 411 6.09 -0.98 34.30
N LYS A 412 5.87 -0.54 35.55
CA LYS A 412 6.35 0.79 35.96
C LYS A 412 7.88 0.84 35.93
N PRO A 413 8.50 2.02 35.77
CA PRO A 413 9.94 2.19 35.92
C PRO A 413 10.42 1.81 37.33
N GLY A 414 11.68 1.38 37.44
CA GLY A 414 12.27 0.86 38.67
C GLY A 414 12.40 -0.67 38.71
N GLY A 415 13.20 -1.15 39.67
CA GLY A 415 13.47 -2.57 39.87
C GLY A 415 14.81 -3.05 39.30
N LYS A 416 15.16 -4.31 39.56
CA LYS A 416 16.35 -4.95 38.96
C LYS A 416 16.06 -5.33 37.49
N LEU A 417 16.99 -6.03 36.84
CA LEU A 417 16.70 -6.67 35.55
C LEU A 417 15.65 -7.78 35.77
N PRO A 418 14.47 -7.75 35.12
CA PRO A 418 13.50 -8.82 35.28
C PRO A 418 14.00 -10.09 34.57
N GLN A 419 13.67 -11.24 35.14
CA GLN A 419 14.05 -12.55 34.62
C GLN A 419 12.81 -13.42 34.44
N LEU A 420 12.88 -14.38 33.51
CA LEU A 420 11.85 -15.37 33.26
C LEU A 420 12.47 -16.76 33.37
N GLU A 421 11.88 -17.63 34.19
CA GLU A 421 12.22 -19.05 34.25
C GLU A 421 11.38 -19.81 33.21
N LEU A 422 12.03 -20.58 32.33
CA LEU A 422 11.39 -21.40 31.30
C LEU A 422 11.76 -22.88 31.48
N GLY A 423 10.79 -23.78 31.43
CA GLY A 423 11.07 -25.22 31.43
C GLY A 423 9.88 -26.09 31.02
N PRO A 424 10.12 -27.36 30.64
CA PRO A 424 9.06 -28.29 30.32
C PRO A 424 8.29 -28.69 31.59
N GLU A 425 6.97 -28.86 31.48
CA GLU A 425 6.13 -29.17 32.64
C GLU A 425 6.28 -30.61 33.15
N ALA A 426 6.59 -31.56 32.26
CA ALA A 426 6.67 -32.99 32.60
C ALA A 426 7.89 -33.40 33.46
N GLY A 427 8.78 -32.46 33.81
CA GLY A 427 9.93 -32.68 34.70
C GLY A 427 11.08 -33.50 34.06
N GLY A 428 12.31 -33.00 34.15
CA GLY A 428 13.51 -33.72 33.70
C GLY A 428 14.62 -32.86 33.10
N HIS A 429 14.30 -31.65 32.62
CA HIS A 429 15.28 -30.67 32.13
C HIS A 429 15.46 -29.52 33.12
N GLU A 430 16.69 -28.99 33.17
CA GLU A 430 17.04 -27.81 33.96
C GLU A 430 16.25 -26.60 33.45
N LYS A 431 15.66 -25.82 34.36
CA LYS A 431 14.98 -24.57 34.00
C LYS A 431 16.00 -23.58 33.45
N VAL A 432 15.68 -22.96 32.33
CA VAL A 432 16.50 -21.90 31.74
C VAL A 432 16.02 -20.56 32.28
N VAL A 433 16.95 -19.73 32.74
CA VAL A 433 16.67 -18.33 33.11
C VAL A 433 16.94 -17.45 31.90
N VAL A 434 15.95 -16.64 31.53
CA VAL A 434 16.00 -15.71 30.41
C VAL A 434 15.94 -14.28 30.97
N ASP A 435 16.96 -13.48 30.66
CA ASP A 435 16.99 -12.06 31.03
C ASP A 435 16.05 -11.23 30.14
N GLY A 436 15.38 -10.24 30.74
CA GLY A 436 14.51 -9.32 30.01
C GLY A 436 15.31 -8.29 29.20
N LEU A 437 15.01 -8.17 27.92
CA LEU A 437 15.50 -7.08 27.07
C LEU A 437 14.55 -5.88 27.16
N LYS A 438 15.08 -4.73 27.57
CA LYS A 438 14.34 -3.46 27.56
C LYS A 438 14.18 -3.00 26.11
N LEU A 439 12.95 -2.95 25.59
CA LEU A 439 12.67 -2.48 24.22
C LEU A 439 12.45 -0.97 24.15
N TYR A 440 11.72 -0.45 25.14
CA TYR A 440 11.30 0.94 25.23
C TYR A 440 11.08 1.31 26.69
N ALA A 441 11.43 2.54 27.09
CA ALA A 441 11.05 3.09 28.38
C ALA A 441 10.79 4.59 28.30
N ASP A 442 9.85 5.06 29.10
CA ASP A 442 9.60 6.48 29.39
C ASP A 442 9.35 6.66 30.90
N PRO A 443 9.09 7.88 31.41
CA PRO A 443 8.89 8.11 32.84
C PRO A 443 7.76 7.32 33.52
N ASP A 444 6.82 6.76 32.76
CA ASP A 444 5.63 6.09 33.28
C ASP A 444 5.65 4.57 33.06
N LYS A 445 6.40 4.08 32.06
CA LYS A 445 6.34 2.66 31.63
C LYS A 445 7.65 2.14 31.03
N VAL A 446 7.87 0.83 31.19
CA VAL A 446 8.99 0.08 30.61
C VAL A 446 8.47 -1.19 29.93
N PHE A 447 8.88 -1.42 28.70
CA PHE A 447 8.57 -2.62 27.92
C PHE A 447 9.75 -3.60 27.97
N TRP A 448 9.49 -4.81 28.47
CA TRP A 448 10.47 -5.88 28.58
C TRP A 448 10.07 -7.06 27.72
N ARG A 449 11.03 -7.59 26.95
CA ARG A 449 10.88 -8.79 26.13
C ARG A 449 11.80 -9.90 26.64
N PHE A 450 11.25 -11.08 26.85
CA PHE A 450 12.00 -12.31 27.09
C PHE A 450 11.98 -13.15 25.81
N SER A 451 13.14 -13.40 25.21
CA SER A 451 13.24 -14.26 24.02
C SER A 451 13.26 -15.72 24.43
N LEU A 452 12.31 -16.49 23.92
CA LEU A 452 12.16 -17.92 24.21
C LEU A 452 12.75 -18.74 23.06
N GLN A 453 13.50 -19.79 23.42
CA GLN A 453 13.97 -20.81 22.50
C GLN A 453 13.63 -22.18 23.09
N VAL A 454 12.80 -22.93 22.37
CA VAL A 454 12.27 -24.20 22.83
C VAL A 454 12.64 -25.29 21.82
N PRO A 455 13.43 -26.31 22.17
CA PRO A 455 13.68 -27.44 21.28
C PRO A 455 12.39 -28.25 21.12
N LEU A 456 12.01 -28.53 19.87
CA LEU A 456 10.91 -29.44 19.57
C LEU A 456 11.37 -30.88 19.78
N THR A 457 10.48 -31.70 20.35
CA THR A 457 10.71 -33.13 20.62
C THR A 457 9.85 -33.99 19.72
N ASP A 458 10.03 -35.31 19.75
CA ASP A 458 9.21 -36.26 18.98
C ASP A 458 7.74 -36.31 19.43
N VAL A 459 7.44 -35.72 20.58
CA VAL A 459 6.08 -35.58 21.13
C VAL A 459 5.75 -34.10 21.35
N GLU A 460 4.47 -33.79 21.29
CA GLU A 460 3.95 -32.48 21.71
C GLU A 460 4.29 -32.22 23.18
N ALA A 461 4.75 -31.00 23.47
CA ALA A 461 5.27 -30.66 24.79
C ALA A 461 4.63 -29.39 25.35
N ARG A 462 4.26 -29.45 26.63
CA ARG A 462 3.80 -28.29 27.40
C ARG A 462 4.97 -27.66 28.14
N TRP A 463 5.14 -26.35 27.94
CA TRP A 463 6.17 -25.53 28.55
C TRP A 463 5.57 -24.53 29.51
N ARG A 464 6.24 -24.33 30.64
CA ARG A 464 5.85 -23.37 31.68
C ARG A 464 6.88 -22.25 31.71
N TYR A 465 6.38 -21.02 31.76
CA TYR A 465 7.20 -19.86 32.07
C TYR A 465 6.71 -19.17 33.34
N THR A 466 7.66 -18.71 34.15
CA THR A 466 7.40 -18.04 35.44
C THR A 466 8.21 -16.77 35.51
N ILE A 467 7.57 -15.65 35.82
CA ILE A 467 8.26 -14.37 36.06
C ILE A 467 8.20 -14.10 37.57
N PRO A 468 9.29 -14.31 38.33
CA PRO A 468 9.30 -14.13 39.77
C PRO A 468 9.23 -12.65 40.16
N ASN A 469 8.85 -12.38 41.42
CA ASN A 469 8.83 -11.05 42.03
C ASN A 469 7.95 -10.02 41.28
N ILE A 470 6.82 -10.46 40.73
CA ILE A 470 5.87 -9.58 40.04
C ILE A 470 4.61 -9.31 40.87
N HIS A 471 4.11 -8.10 40.73
CA HIS A 471 2.82 -7.66 41.23
C HIS A 471 1.99 -7.10 40.08
N TYR A 472 0.93 -7.80 39.68
CA TYR A 472 0.02 -7.31 38.64
C TYR A 472 -0.88 -6.20 39.20
N LEU A 473 -0.87 -5.05 38.52
CA LEU A 473 -1.73 -3.91 38.84
C LEU A 473 -3.16 -4.06 38.29
N SER A 474 -3.35 -4.92 37.29
CA SER A 474 -4.65 -5.24 36.72
C SER A 474 -5.35 -6.37 37.50
N ASP A 475 -6.66 -6.49 37.29
CA ASP A 475 -7.50 -7.51 37.95
C ASP A 475 -7.42 -8.90 37.27
N VAL A 476 -6.55 -9.07 36.27
CA VAL A 476 -6.31 -10.37 35.61
C VAL A 476 -5.63 -11.36 36.56
N SER A 477 -5.52 -12.63 36.13
CA SER A 477 -4.88 -13.69 36.92
C SER A 477 -3.53 -13.25 37.50
N LYS A 478 -3.43 -13.24 38.83
CA LYS A 478 -2.24 -12.82 39.58
C LYS A 478 -1.17 -13.91 39.68
N GLU A 479 -1.42 -15.07 39.08
CA GLU A 479 -0.47 -16.18 39.07
C GLU A 479 0.82 -15.76 38.34
N PRO A 480 2.01 -16.00 38.93
CA PRO A 480 3.27 -15.64 38.30
C PRO A 480 3.69 -16.59 37.18
N SER A 481 3.01 -17.73 37.06
CA SER A 481 3.31 -18.77 36.07
C SER A 481 2.21 -18.90 35.02
N ARG A 482 2.62 -19.22 33.81
CA ARG A 482 1.76 -19.51 32.65
C ARG A 482 2.33 -20.70 31.89
N ALA A 483 1.52 -21.30 31.02
CA ALA A 483 1.94 -22.42 30.20
C ALA A 483 1.45 -22.27 28.76
N PHE A 484 2.25 -22.78 27.82
CA PHE A 484 1.93 -22.86 26.40
C PHE A 484 2.36 -24.23 25.87
N VAL A 485 1.96 -24.54 24.64
CA VAL A 485 2.22 -25.85 24.03
C VAL A 485 2.89 -25.67 22.68
N VAL A 486 3.94 -26.46 22.44
CA VAL A 486 4.64 -26.52 21.15
C VAL A 486 4.38 -27.88 20.49
N PRO A 487 4.29 -27.94 19.14
CA PRO A 487 4.04 -29.20 18.44
C PRO A 487 5.21 -30.17 18.59
N ALA A 488 4.98 -31.45 18.28
CA ALA A 488 6.07 -32.36 18.00
C ALA A 488 6.86 -31.88 16.76
N ALA A 489 8.16 -32.19 16.68
CA ALA A 489 9.01 -31.86 15.54
C ALA A 489 8.48 -32.45 14.22
N THR A 490 7.68 -33.53 14.30
CA THR A 490 7.08 -34.19 13.13
C THR A 490 5.71 -33.63 12.74
N GLU A 491 5.14 -32.72 13.52
CA GLU A 491 3.76 -32.25 13.36
C GLU A 491 3.68 -30.82 12.84
N SER A 492 2.57 -30.50 12.18
CA SER A 492 2.20 -29.11 11.87
C SER A 492 1.47 -28.47 13.05
N MET A 493 1.53 -27.14 13.15
CA MET A 493 0.86 -26.41 14.22
C MET A 493 -0.67 -26.48 14.09
N ARG A 494 -1.36 -26.48 15.24
CA ARG A 494 -2.81 -26.29 15.32
C ARG A 494 -3.08 -24.81 15.50
N ILE A 495 -3.90 -24.26 14.61
CA ILE A 495 -4.04 -22.83 14.42
C ILE A 495 -5.44 -22.42 14.85
N MET A 496 -5.51 -21.35 15.64
CA MET A 496 -6.72 -20.56 15.85
C MET A 496 -6.60 -19.29 15.02
N PHE A 497 -7.67 -18.88 14.33
CA PHE A 497 -7.69 -17.67 13.52
C PHE A 497 -8.89 -16.79 13.92
N HIS A 498 -8.67 -15.49 14.10
CA HIS A 498 -9.71 -14.54 14.46
C HIS A 498 -9.48 -13.17 13.83
N SER A 499 -10.54 -12.36 13.78
CA SER A 499 -10.48 -10.95 13.35
C SER A 499 -11.38 -10.09 14.26
N CYS A 500 -11.18 -8.77 14.22
CA CYS A 500 -12.05 -7.77 14.84
C CYS A 500 -12.29 -7.96 16.35
N ASN A 501 -11.20 -7.86 17.13
CA ASN A 501 -11.23 -7.94 18.59
C ASN A 501 -11.42 -6.55 19.23
N GLY A 502 -12.59 -5.96 18.96
CA GLY A 502 -13.01 -4.71 19.59
C GLY A 502 -14.48 -4.40 19.33
N PHE A 503 -14.97 -3.31 19.89
CA PHE A 503 -16.33 -2.83 19.63
C PHE A 503 -16.28 -1.51 18.88
N SER A 504 -17.03 -1.43 17.77
CA SER A 504 -17.23 -0.16 17.08
C SER A 504 -17.94 0.86 17.99
N VAL A 505 -17.66 2.14 17.78
CA VAL A 505 -18.22 3.24 18.55
C VAL A 505 -19.76 3.17 18.59
N GLY A 506 -20.34 3.37 19.77
CA GLY A 506 -21.79 3.34 19.97
C GLY A 506 -22.40 1.94 20.11
N THR A 507 -21.59 0.88 20.15
CA THR A 507 -22.08 -0.48 20.41
C THR A 507 -22.39 -0.68 21.89
N ASP A 508 -23.56 -1.26 22.18
CA ASP A 508 -23.97 -1.65 23.53
C ASP A 508 -23.19 -2.89 23.99
N VAL A 509 -22.06 -2.66 24.68
CA VAL A 509 -21.13 -3.72 25.11
C VAL A 509 -21.79 -4.73 26.06
N ASP A 510 -22.75 -4.28 26.88
CA ASP A 510 -23.45 -5.13 27.84
C ASP A 510 -24.42 -6.09 27.13
N PHE A 511 -25.12 -5.60 26.10
CA PHE A 511 -25.98 -6.45 25.25
C PHE A 511 -25.18 -7.55 24.53
N TRP A 512 -23.92 -7.30 24.21
CA TRP A 512 -23.02 -8.26 23.55
C TRP A 512 -22.17 -9.08 24.53
N SER A 513 -22.40 -8.96 25.84
CA SER A 513 -21.67 -9.74 26.86
C SER A 513 -20.15 -9.59 26.81
N GLY A 514 -19.64 -8.44 26.34
CA GLY A 514 -18.19 -8.23 26.17
C GLY A 514 -17.53 -9.25 25.20
N PRO A 515 -16.25 -9.60 25.40
CA PRO A 515 -15.49 -10.53 24.55
C PRO A 515 -15.81 -12.02 24.85
N ALA A 516 -17.09 -12.38 24.98
CA ALA A 516 -17.53 -13.67 25.50
C ALA A 516 -17.03 -14.90 24.71
N VAL A 517 -16.87 -14.79 23.38
CA VAL A 517 -16.46 -15.90 22.49
C VAL A 517 -15.05 -16.41 22.81
N TRP A 518 -14.18 -15.57 23.39
CA TRP A 518 -12.87 -16.00 23.87
C TRP A 518 -12.93 -17.09 24.95
N ASN A 519 -14.05 -17.21 25.68
CA ASN A 519 -14.27 -18.33 26.60
C ASN A 519 -14.33 -19.67 25.85
N ASP A 520 -14.91 -19.70 24.65
CA ASP A 520 -14.91 -20.91 23.83
C ASP A 520 -13.53 -21.23 23.26
N VAL A 521 -12.76 -20.21 22.87
CA VAL A 521 -11.35 -20.38 22.48
C VAL A 521 -10.57 -21.08 23.59
N LEU A 522 -10.68 -20.60 24.83
CA LEU A 522 -10.00 -21.21 25.98
C LEU A 522 -10.51 -22.63 26.28
N ARG A 523 -11.83 -22.88 26.16
CA ARG A 523 -12.38 -24.25 26.31
C ARG A 523 -11.85 -25.20 25.24
N THR A 524 -11.76 -24.75 23.99
CA THR A 524 -11.25 -25.54 22.87
C THR A 524 -9.76 -25.80 23.05
N HIS A 525 -8.98 -24.78 23.41
CA HIS A 525 -7.56 -24.90 23.76
C HIS A 525 -7.33 -25.87 24.93
N LEU A 526 -8.21 -25.89 25.93
CA LEU A 526 -8.13 -26.83 27.05
C LEU A 526 -8.39 -28.29 26.62
N LYS A 527 -9.32 -28.51 25.68
CA LYS A 527 -9.59 -29.85 25.12
C LYS A 527 -8.43 -30.35 24.27
N ARG A 528 -7.94 -29.49 23.38
CA ARG A 528 -6.77 -29.76 22.54
C ARG A 528 -6.02 -28.44 22.30
N PRO A 529 -4.78 -28.30 22.77
CA PRO A 529 -4.07 -27.03 22.72
C PRO A 529 -3.88 -26.51 21.29
N PHE A 530 -4.20 -25.24 21.06
CA PHE A 530 -3.66 -24.50 19.93
C PHE A 530 -2.17 -24.24 20.15
N HIS A 531 -1.39 -24.34 19.08
CA HIS A 531 0.04 -24.01 19.09
C HIS A 531 0.25 -22.52 18.77
N VAL A 532 -0.64 -21.93 17.99
CA VAL A 532 -0.57 -20.54 17.55
C VAL A 532 -1.96 -19.96 17.31
N MET A 533 -2.12 -18.66 17.57
CA MET A 533 -3.28 -17.89 17.16
C MET A 533 -2.87 -16.80 16.17
N ILE A 534 -3.67 -16.61 15.14
CA ILE A 534 -3.42 -15.67 14.05
C ILE A 534 -4.48 -14.57 14.10
N GLY A 535 -4.03 -13.34 14.32
CA GLY A 535 -4.84 -12.13 14.25
C GLY A 535 -4.97 -11.65 12.80
N GLY A 536 -6.19 -11.61 12.29
CA GLY A 536 -6.48 -11.42 10.87
C GLY A 536 -6.61 -9.99 10.38
N GLY A 537 -6.43 -9.01 11.26
CA GLY A 537 -6.90 -7.64 11.10
C GLY A 537 -7.71 -7.21 12.32
N ASP A 538 -7.72 -5.92 12.62
CA ASP A 538 -8.44 -5.33 13.75
C ASP A 538 -8.17 -6.00 15.11
N GLN A 539 -6.91 -6.21 15.49
CA GLN A 539 -6.61 -6.78 16.81
C GLN A 539 -7.04 -5.83 17.93
N ILE A 540 -6.90 -4.53 17.70
CA ILE A 540 -7.27 -3.46 18.63
C ILE A 540 -7.99 -2.34 17.86
N TYR A 541 -9.19 -1.95 18.30
CA TYR A 541 -9.95 -0.84 17.72
C TYR A 541 -9.52 0.49 18.32
N ASN A 542 -8.79 1.31 17.56
CA ASN A 542 -8.33 2.64 17.99
C ASN A 542 -9.21 3.80 17.46
N ASP A 543 -10.29 3.52 16.73
CA ASP A 543 -11.11 4.55 16.05
C ASP A 543 -11.71 5.59 16.98
N SER A 544 -11.96 5.21 18.24
CA SER A 544 -12.51 6.14 19.22
C SER A 544 -11.59 7.35 19.50
N VAL A 545 -10.33 7.30 19.04
CA VAL A 545 -9.40 8.43 19.01
C VAL A 545 -10.01 9.69 18.40
N ARG A 546 -10.88 9.54 17.39
CA ARG A 546 -11.53 10.64 16.65
C ARG A 546 -12.87 11.08 17.23
N VAL A 547 -13.56 10.20 17.97
CA VAL A 547 -14.93 10.46 18.45
C VAL A 547 -14.93 10.92 19.91
N THR A 548 -14.22 10.18 20.77
CA THR A 548 -14.15 10.45 22.21
C THR A 548 -12.72 10.73 22.67
N GLY A 549 -11.74 10.52 21.81
CA GLY A 549 -10.33 10.71 22.10
C GLY A 549 -9.79 12.09 21.72
N PRO A 550 -8.46 12.23 21.70
CA PRO A 550 -7.77 13.51 21.57
C PRO A 550 -7.93 14.19 20.21
N LEU A 551 -8.33 13.45 19.16
CA LEU A 551 -8.55 14.03 17.84
C LEU A 551 -9.95 14.63 17.66
N LYS A 552 -10.87 14.47 18.62
CA LYS A 552 -12.23 15.01 18.52
C LYS A 552 -12.28 16.51 18.13
N PRO A 553 -11.49 17.42 18.73
CA PRO A 553 -11.51 18.83 18.34
C PRO A 553 -11.10 19.08 16.88
N TRP A 554 -10.20 18.26 16.35
CA TRP A 554 -9.78 18.30 14.96
C TRP A 554 -10.86 17.73 14.03
N THR A 555 -11.49 16.62 14.41
CA THR A 555 -12.59 16.00 13.66
C THR A 555 -13.82 16.92 13.58
N ASP A 556 -14.10 17.69 14.64
CA ASP A 556 -15.19 18.66 14.71
C ASP A 556 -14.99 19.89 13.78
N ILE A 557 -13.81 20.05 13.16
CA ILE A 557 -13.54 21.16 12.23
C ILE A 557 -14.33 20.95 10.93
N GLY A 558 -15.45 21.66 10.79
CA GLY A 558 -16.30 21.58 9.60
C GLY A 558 -15.73 22.19 8.32
N ASN A 559 -14.64 22.98 8.40
CA ASN A 559 -13.97 23.55 7.22
C ASN A 559 -12.85 22.61 6.73
N PRO A 560 -12.94 22.01 5.52
CA PRO A 560 -11.98 21.00 5.06
C PRO A 560 -10.54 21.50 4.97
N SER A 561 -10.31 22.74 4.51
CA SER A 561 -8.96 23.31 4.41
C SER A 561 -8.36 23.53 5.80
N ARG A 562 -9.11 24.13 6.73
CA ARG A 562 -8.65 24.33 8.12
C ARG A 562 -8.36 23.03 8.83
N ARG A 563 -9.13 21.97 8.53
CA ARG A 563 -8.91 20.63 9.10
C ARG A 563 -7.65 19.99 8.52
N ARG A 564 -7.45 20.08 7.20
CA ARG A 564 -6.25 19.58 6.52
C ARG A 564 -4.99 20.30 6.98
N ASP A 565 -5.05 21.61 7.18
CA ASP A 565 -3.89 22.43 7.54
C ASP A 565 -3.68 22.49 9.08
N PHE A 566 -4.43 21.70 9.85
CA PHE A 566 -4.32 21.65 11.31
C PHE A 566 -3.00 20.99 11.75
N PRO A 567 -2.23 21.61 12.65
CA PRO A 567 -0.93 21.08 13.08
C PRO A 567 -1.10 19.87 13.99
N PHE A 568 -0.13 18.96 13.95
CA PHE A 568 0.01 17.88 14.92
C PHE A 568 1.12 18.26 15.91
N ASP A 569 0.77 19.15 16.84
CA ASP A 569 1.73 19.68 17.81
C ASP A 569 2.15 18.65 18.87
N ASN A 570 3.12 19.00 19.73
CA ASN A 570 3.62 18.07 20.75
C ASN A 570 2.54 17.65 21.75
N LYS A 571 1.56 18.51 22.02
CA LYS A 571 0.48 18.20 22.95
C LYS A 571 -0.45 17.16 22.35
N MET A 572 -0.94 17.38 21.12
CA MET A 572 -1.79 16.43 20.43
C MET A 572 -1.08 15.09 20.22
N ARG A 573 0.22 15.11 19.88
CA ARG A 573 1.05 13.90 19.83
C ARG A 573 1.06 13.15 21.17
N ALA A 574 1.33 13.84 22.28
CA ALA A 574 1.38 13.23 23.61
C ALA A 574 0.02 12.67 24.03
N ASP A 575 -1.07 13.42 23.79
CA ASP A 575 -2.44 12.98 24.10
C ASP A 575 -2.81 11.73 23.26
N CYS A 576 -2.41 11.69 21.98
CA CYS A 576 -2.55 10.50 21.14
C CYS A 576 -1.69 9.33 21.67
N ASP A 577 -0.43 9.56 22.02
CA ASP A 577 0.46 8.52 22.55
C ASP A 577 -0.12 7.85 23.82
N GLU A 578 -0.64 8.66 24.74
CA GLU A 578 -1.34 8.20 25.94
C GLU A 578 -2.61 7.42 25.59
N PHE A 579 -3.42 7.91 24.64
CA PHE A 579 -4.64 7.26 24.20
C PHE A 579 -4.38 5.85 23.65
N TYR A 580 -3.44 5.70 22.69
CA TYR A 580 -3.13 4.40 22.10
C TYR A 580 -2.58 3.44 23.15
N TYR A 581 -1.63 3.90 23.97
CA TYR A 581 -1.10 3.09 25.06
C TYR A 581 -2.21 2.55 25.98
N ASN A 582 -3.07 3.43 26.47
CA ASN A 582 -4.13 3.06 27.39
C ASN A 582 -5.13 2.09 26.75
N ASN A 583 -5.43 2.26 25.46
CA ASN A 583 -6.33 1.34 24.75
C ASN A 583 -5.72 -0.04 24.55
N TYR A 584 -4.43 -0.12 24.19
CA TYR A 584 -3.68 -1.36 24.12
C TYR A 584 -3.64 -2.07 25.48
N VAL A 585 -3.27 -1.36 26.55
CA VAL A 585 -3.27 -1.92 27.92
C VAL A 585 -4.64 -2.42 28.32
N ARG A 586 -5.70 -1.63 28.08
CA ARG A 586 -7.08 -2.01 28.38
C ARG A 586 -7.44 -3.35 27.75
N TRP A 587 -7.22 -3.52 26.44
CA TRP A 587 -7.58 -4.74 25.74
C TRP A 587 -6.73 -5.93 26.18
N TYR A 588 -5.41 -5.78 26.21
CA TYR A 588 -4.49 -6.85 26.62
C TYR A 588 -4.57 -7.22 28.12
N THR A 589 -5.32 -6.46 28.92
CA THR A 589 -5.69 -6.80 30.30
C THR A 589 -7.17 -7.14 30.48
N THR A 590 -7.94 -7.27 29.39
CA THR A 590 -9.35 -7.69 29.44
C THR A 590 -9.47 -9.21 29.33
N GLU A 591 -10.09 -9.85 30.31
CA GLU A 591 -10.42 -11.28 30.23
C GLU A 591 -11.65 -11.54 29.34
N PRO A 592 -11.69 -12.66 28.58
CA PRO A 592 -10.75 -13.80 28.58
C PRO A 592 -9.56 -13.64 27.62
N PHE A 593 -9.49 -12.52 26.89
CA PHE A 593 -8.47 -12.27 25.86
C PHE A 593 -7.05 -12.23 26.45
N ALA A 594 -6.88 -11.64 27.64
CA ALA A 594 -5.62 -11.63 28.37
C ALA A 594 -5.10 -13.05 28.66
N SER A 595 -5.96 -13.94 29.18
CA SER A 595 -5.59 -15.35 29.42
C SER A 595 -5.21 -16.10 28.15
N ALA A 596 -5.89 -15.83 27.03
CA ALA A 596 -5.55 -16.43 25.74
C ALA A 596 -4.16 -15.99 25.26
N ASN A 597 -3.87 -14.69 25.29
CA ASN A 597 -2.55 -14.14 24.91
C ASN A 597 -1.40 -14.62 25.80
N ALA A 598 -1.68 -14.94 27.06
CA ALA A 598 -0.67 -15.48 27.96
C ALA A 598 -0.33 -16.96 27.68
N SER A 599 -1.18 -17.68 26.96
CA SER A 599 -1.09 -19.15 26.82
C SER A 599 -1.00 -19.65 25.38
N ILE A 600 -1.41 -18.83 24.41
CA ILE A 600 -1.39 -19.12 22.98
C ILE A 600 -0.55 -18.05 22.30
N ALA A 601 0.49 -18.47 21.58
CA ALA A 601 1.38 -17.53 20.91
C ALA A 601 0.66 -16.83 19.76
N GLN A 602 0.70 -15.50 19.72
CA GLN A 602 0.09 -14.70 18.65
C GLN A 602 1.00 -14.53 17.43
N ILE A 603 0.39 -14.33 16.27
CA ILE A 603 0.97 -13.74 15.06
C ILE A 603 -0.06 -12.72 14.55
N ASN A 604 0.35 -11.47 14.37
CA ASN A 604 -0.54 -10.38 13.97
C ASN A 604 0.01 -9.61 12.77
N ILE A 605 -0.88 -8.99 11.99
CA ILE A 605 -0.55 -8.11 10.86
C ILE A 605 -1.04 -6.69 11.11
N TRP A 606 -0.49 -5.75 10.36
CA TRP A 606 -0.82 -4.33 10.49
C TRP A 606 -2.14 -4.02 9.79
N ASP A 607 -3.11 -3.49 10.51
CA ASP A 607 -4.42 -3.14 9.96
C ASP A 607 -4.82 -1.67 10.21
N ASP A 608 -5.88 -1.19 9.57
CA ASP A 608 -6.28 0.21 9.69
C ASP A 608 -6.97 0.51 11.02
N HIS A 609 -7.81 -0.34 11.59
CA HIS A 609 -8.38 -0.07 12.93
C HIS A 609 -7.31 -0.05 14.03
N ASP A 610 -6.13 -0.67 13.81
CA ASP A 610 -4.97 -0.48 14.69
C ASP A 610 -4.42 0.95 14.63
N ILE A 611 -4.73 1.69 13.56
CA ILE A 611 -4.46 3.12 13.34
C ILE A 611 -5.76 3.91 13.51
N ILE A 612 -6.53 4.07 12.44
CA ILE A 612 -7.84 4.69 12.35
C ILE A 612 -8.52 4.07 11.12
N ASP A 613 -9.77 3.66 11.27
CA ASP A 613 -10.66 3.19 10.20
C ASP A 613 -10.43 3.89 8.84
N GLY A 614 -10.18 3.10 7.79
CA GLY A 614 -9.94 3.54 6.41
C GLY A 614 -8.55 4.11 6.13
N PHE A 615 -7.58 3.96 7.04
CA PHE A 615 -6.22 4.46 6.83
C PHE A 615 -5.59 3.87 5.56
N GLY A 616 -5.21 4.76 4.64
CA GLY A 616 -4.69 4.41 3.32
C GLY A 616 -5.71 4.60 2.18
N SER A 617 -7.00 4.62 2.50
CA SER A 617 -8.10 4.66 1.52
C SER A 617 -8.71 6.06 1.35
N TYR A 618 -8.40 6.99 2.24
CA TYR A 618 -8.70 8.40 2.04
C TYR A 618 -7.87 9.00 0.88
N THR A 619 -8.29 10.17 0.40
CA THR A 619 -7.58 10.91 -0.65
C THR A 619 -6.15 11.28 -0.24
N ASP A 620 -5.18 11.19 -1.16
CA ASP A 620 -3.74 11.43 -0.89
C ASP A 620 -3.47 12.76 -0.17
N HIS A 621 -4.05 13.87 -0.63
CA HIS A 621 -3.87 15.18 0.03
C HIS A 621 -4.35 15.24 1.48
N PHE A 622 -5.33 14.41 1.86
CA PHE A 622 -5.84 14.33 3.23
C PHE A 622 -4.97 13.40 4.08
N MET A 623 -4.54 12.27 3.52
CA MET A 623 -3.59 11.36 4.16
C MET A 623 -2.23 12.00 4.45
N ARG A 624 -1.81 12.99 3.65
CA ARG A 624 -0.57 13.75 3.84
C ARG A 624 -0.63 14.81 4.93
N CYS A 625 -1.79 15.11 5.50
CA CYS A 625 -1.87 16.13 6.54
C CYS A 625 -1.10 15.72 7.80
N ALA A 626 -0.69 16.72 8.60
CA ALA A 626 0.14 16.48 9.78
C ALA A 626 -0.51 15.50 10.78
N VAL A 627 -1.82 15.59 10.95
CA VAL A 627 -2.57 14.73 11.88
C VAL A 627 -2.57 13.26 11.43
N PHE A 628 -2.83 12.97 10.14
CA PHE A 628 -2.85 11.58 9.64
C PHE A 628 -1.46 10.94 9.69
N ARG A 629 -0.42 11.67 9.29
CA ARG A 629 0.95 11.15 9.38
C ARG A 629 1.39 10.96 10.84
N GLY A 630 1.01 11.89 11.71
CA GLY A 630 1.24 11.84 13.15
C GLY A 630 0.60 10.64 13.83
N ILE A 631 -0.67 10.40 13.57
CA ILE A 631 -1.37 9.25 14.16
C ILE A 631 -0.86 7.93 13.59
N GLY A 632 -0.49 7.89 12.31
CA GLY A 632 0.15 6.72 11.70
C GLY A 632 1.43 6.32 12.43
N GLY A 633 2.29 7.28 12.77
CA GLY A 633 3.50 7.03 13.55
C GLY A 633 3.22 6.58 15.00
N VAL A 634 2.29 7.24 15.69
CA VAL A 634 1.90 6.87 17.07
C VAL A 634 1.33 5.44 17.11
N ALA A 635 0.44 5.10 16.18
CA ALA A 635 -0.13 3.76 16.10
C ALA A 635 0.98 2.72 15.80
N PHE A 636 1.87 3.02 14.84
CA PHE A 636 2.94 2.12 14.44
C PHE A 636 3.89 1.76 15.59
N LYS A 637 4.15 2.71 16.49
CA LYS A 637 4.90 2.49 17.75
C LYS A 637 4.31 1.35 18.58
N TYR A 638 3.01 1.41 18.85
CA TYR A 638 2.34 0.48 19.75
C TYR A 638 2.10 -0.88 19.11
N TYR A 639 1.93 -0.93 17.80
CA TYR A 639 1.95 -2.18 17.04
C TYR A 639 3.29 -2.92 17.13
N CYS A 640 4.40 -2.20 16.94
CA CYS A 640 5.73 -2.76 17.13
C CYS A 640 5.88 -3.34 18.55
N LEU A 641 5.51 -2.57 19.57
CA LEU A 641 5.71 -2.95 20.96
C LEU A 641 4.83 -4.13 21.38
N PHE A 642 3.51 -4.02 21.24
CA PHE A 642 2.55 -4.99 21.77
C PHE A 642 2.31 -6.20 20.87
N GLN A 643 2.34 -6.01 19.55
CA GLN A 643 1.96 -7.08 18.61
C GLN A 643 3.17 -7.83 18.06
N HIS A 644 4.30 -7.16 17.85
CA HIS A 644 5.54 -7.77 17.32
C HIS A 644 6.65 -7.98 18.36
N HIS A 645 6.49 -7.45 19.58
CA HIS A 645 7.52 -7.47 20.62
C HIS A 645 8.87 -6.96 20.11
N THR A 646 8.86 -5.86 19.37
CA THR A 646 10.05 -5.19 18.83
C THR A 646 10.13 -3.75 19.30
N SER A 647 11.34 -3.20 19.39
CA SER A 647 11.49 -1.77 19.60
C SER A 647 10.89 -0.99 18.42
N PRO A 648 10.23 0.14 18.70
CA PRO A 648 9.69 1.01 17.67
C PRO A 648 10.84 1.78 17.00
N PRO A 649 10.56 2.50 15.90
CA PRO A 649 11.48 3.50 15.38
C PRO A 649 11.84 4.53 16.45
N ALA A 650 13.08 5.04 16.43
CA ALA A 650 13.58 5.97 17.44
C ALA A 650 12.80 7.30 17.52
N SER A 651 12.18 7.66 16.40
CA SER A 651 11.24 8.76 16.25
C SER A 651 10.12 8.21 15.37
N THR A 652 8.89 8.24 15.88
CA THR A 652 7.77 7.56 15.24
C THR A 652 7.02 8.48 14.28
N PHE A 653 6.93 9.77 14.61
CA PHE A 653 6.56 10.87 13.71
C PHE A 653 6.67 12.20 14.46
N THR A 654 7.08 13.28 13.81
CA THR A 654 7.39 14.53 14.50
C THR A 654 6.28 15.56 14.56
N THR A 655 6.44 16.48 15.50
CA THR A 655 5.70 17.74 15.58
C THR A 655 5.76 18.52 14.26
N ASP A 656 4.99 19.59 14.14
CA ASP A 656 4.95 20.60 13.07
C ASP A 656 6.29 21.31 12.73
N ALA A 657 7.43 20.76 13.15
CA ALA A 657 8.78 21.23 12.87
C ALA A 657 9.22 20.82 11.44
N PRO A 658 9.59 21.77 10.56
CA PRO A 658 9.86 21.49 9.13
C PRO A 658 10.95 20.44 8.86
N GLN A 659 11.99 20.40 9.69
CA GLN A 659 13.16 19.52 9.55
C GLN A 659 12.86 18.04 9.78
N THR A 660 11.68 17.72 10.26
CA THR A 660 11.30 16.36 10.63
C THR A 660 10.08 15.82 9.87
N MET A 661 9.55 16.61 8.92
CA MET A 661 8.36 16.29 8.13
C MET A 661 8.67 15.52 6.83
N SER A 662 9.89 15.01 6.67
CA SER A 662 10.27 14.15 5.54
C SER A 662 11.31 13.09 5.96
N ALA A 663 11.03 11.82 5.71
CA ALA A 663 12.00 10.75 5.95
C ALA A 663 13.18 10.76 4.97
N GLY A 664 14.34 10.31 5.47
CA GLY A 664 15.51 10.01 4.66
C GLY A 664 15.35 8.70 3.86
N THR A 665 16.37 8.30 3.10
CA THR A 665 16.38 7.08 2.26
C THR A 665 16.27 5.77 3.05
N THR A 666 16.45 5.80 4.38
CA THR A 666 16.41 4.64 5.27
C THR A 666 15.09 4.48 6.03
N GLY A 667 14.13 5.40 5.87
CA GLY A 667 12.93 5.51 6.73
C GLY A 667 13.20 6.31 8.02
N THR A 668 12.14 6.95 8.55
CA THR A 668 12.12 8.03 9.56
C THR A 668 12.88 9.33 9.23
N ALA A 669 12.41 10.45 9.78
CA ALA A 669 13.00 11.78 9.64
C ALA A 669 14.21 12.05 10.57
N GLY A 670 14.90 10.99 11.02
CA GLY A 670 15.93 11.06 12.04
C GLY A 670 15.35 11.13 13.47
N VAL A 671 16.25 11.20 14.46
CA VAL A 671 15.89 11.25 15.88
C VAL A 671 15.29 12.62 16.22
N ASP A 672 14.07 12.65 16.75
CA ASP A 672 13.45 13.86 17.30
C ASP A 672 13.86 14.00 18.78
N PRO A 673 14.67 15.01 19.14
CA PRO A 673 15.13 15.20 20.52
C PRO A 673 13.99 15.29 21.53
N ARG A 674 12.81 15.79 21.12
CA ARG A 674 11.62 15.92 21.99
C ARG A 674 10.96 14.57 22.28
N GLN A 675 11.00 13.65 21.33
CA GLN A 675 10.47 12.29 21.52
C GLN A 675 11.43 11.40 22.29
N THR A 676 12.73 11.67 22.16
CA THR A 676 13.75 10.96 22.93
C THR A 676 14.00 11.57 24.30
N GLU A 677 13.36 12.70 24.62
CA GLU A 677 13.47 13.32 25.93
C GLU A 677 12.94 12.36 27.00
N ASN A 678 13.79 12.01 27.97
CA ASN A 678 13.50 11.03 29.03
C ASN A 678 13.00 9.66 28.53
N THR A 679 13.26 9.33 27.27
CA THR A 679 12.84 8.08 26.64
C THR A 679 14.08 7.25 26.34
N TYR A 680 13.93 5.93 26.40
CA TYR A 680 14.92 4.96 25.95
C TYR A 680 14.30 4.13 24.83
N VAL A 681 15.04 3.97 23.73
CA VAL A 681 14.66 3.07 22.63
C VAL A 681 15.82 2.15 22.31
N TYR A 682 15.58 0.85 22.37
CA TYR A 682 16.58 -0.16 22.01
C TYR A 682 16.90 -0.08 20.51
N LYS A 683 18.18 0.11 20.18
CA LYS A 683 18.62 0.10 18.79
C LYS A 683 18.81 -1.35 18.33
N ARG A 684 17.96 -1.78 17.40
CA ARG A 684 18.07 -3.12 16.81
C ARG A 684 19.42 -3.32 16.14
N THR A 685 20.03 -4.47 16.41
CA THR A 685 21.24 -4.95 15.73
C THR A 685 20.94 -5.62 14.40
N SER A 686 19.75 -6.21 14.27
CA SER A 686 19.24 -6.85 13.06
C SER A 686 17.70 -6.89 13.09
N ASP A 687 17.08 -7.02 11.92
CA ASP A 687 15.64 -7.29 11.83
C ASP A 687 15.33 -8.76 12.18
N ASP A 688 14.06 -9.03 12.52
CA ASP A 688 13.59 -10.40 12.75
C ASP A 688 13.64 -11.19 11.43
N PRO A 689 14.21 -12.40 11.40
CA PRO A 689 14.36 -13.19 10.17
C PRO A 689 13.01 -13.62 9.56
N SER A 690 11.92 -13.56 10.34
CA SER A 690 10.56 -13.78 9.84
C SER A 690 10.06 -12.62 8.96
N TRP A 691 10.70 -11.45 8.98
CA TRP A 691 10.21 -10.30 8.23
C TRP A 691 10.69 -10.29 6.78
N ILE A 692 9.80 -9.79 5.91
CA ILE A 692 10.05 -9.43 4.51
C ILE A 692 9.88 -7.91 4.42
N ILE A 693 11.02 -7.20 4.39
CA ILE A 693 11.05 -5.74 4.47
C ILE A 693 10.96 -5.10 3.09
N GLY A 694 9.90 -4.35 2.80
CA GLY A 694 9.71 -3.65 1.52
C GLY A 694 10.85 -2.69 1.20
N ASN A 695 11.18 -2.45 -0.06
CA ASN A 695 12.41 -1.70 -0.44
C ASN A 695 12.38 -0.20 -0.16
N LYS A 696 11.18 0.38 -0.03
CA LYS A 696 10.95 1.83 0.07
C LYS A 696 10.01 2.12 1.25
N PRO A 697 10.13 3.29 1.91
CA PRO A 697 9.16 3.72 2.90
C PRO A 697 7.76 3.91 2.29
N GLY A 698 6.73 3.70 3.10
CA GLY A 698 5.34 4.01 2.76
C GLY A 698 5.08 5.51 2.57
N PRO A 699 3.99 5.87 1.89
CA PRO A 699 3.71 7.27 1.52
C PRO A 699 3.20 8.13 2.67
N TYR A 700 2.63 7.52 3.72
CA TYR A 700 1.98 8.20 4.84
C TYR A 700 2.61 7.85 6.19
N VAL A 701 2.83 6.55 6.42
CA VAL A 701 3.71 6.03 7.47
C VAL A 701 5.07 5.85 6.80
N GLU A 702 6.02 6.74 7.08
CA GLU A 702 7.35 6.76 6.44
C GLU A 702 8.29 5.66 6.98
N GLU A 703 7.72 4.46 7.13
CA GLU A 703 8.36 3.21 7.50
C GLU A 703 8.33 2.24 6.33
N ARG A 704 9.22 1.25 6.34
CA ARG A 704 9.20 0.17 5.35
C ARG A 704 8.17 -0.88 5.77
N SER A 705 7.45 -1.46 4.80
CA SER A 705 6.48 -2.52 5.07
C SER A 705 7.14 -3.74 5.71
N ARG A 706 6.40 -4.45 6.56
CA ARG A 706 6.90 -5.62 7.32
C ARG A 706 5.95 -6.80 7.13
N SER A 707 5.99 -7.40 5.94
CA SER A 707 5.30 -8.67 5.70
C SER A 707 6.01 -9.81 6.44
N LEU A 708 5.31 -10.90 6.73
CA LEU A 708 5.78 -12.00 7.57
C LEU A 708 5.92 -13.29 6.76
N TYR A 709 6.96 -14.05 7.02
CA TYR A 709 7.13 -15.45 6.64
C TYR A 709 7.56 -16.27 7.85
N MET A 710 6.93 -17.43 8.05
CA MET A 710 7.34 -18.41 9.05
C MET A 710 6.81 -19.80 8.71
N ARG A 711 7.49 -20.86 9.17
CA ARG A 711 6.94 -22.22 9.15
C ARG A 711 6.04 -22.42 10.36
N LEU A 712 4.85 -23.01 10.17
CA LEU A 712 3.91 -23.38 11.22
C LEU A 712 3.97 -24.89 11.47
N GLY A 713 5.10 -25.33 12.03
CA GLY A 713 5.43 -26.74 12.18
C GLY A 713 5.98 -27.34 10.89
N LYS A 714 5.84 -28.66 10.73
CA LYS A 714 6.54 -29.40 9.66
C LYS A 714 6.06 -29.05 8.25
N ARG A 715 4.76 -29.03 7.97
CA ARG A 715 4.26 -29.04 6.57
C ARG A 715 3.47 -27.79 6.16
N ILE A 716 3.38 -26.80 7.03
CA ILE A 716 2.63 -25.56 6.77
C ILE A 716 3.60 -24.38 6.73
N ALA A 717 3.61 -23.63 5.63
CA ALA A 717 4.18 -22.29 5.56
C ALA A 717 3.10 -21.24 5.82
N PHE A 718 3.48 -20.12 6.42
CA PHE A 718 2.62 -18.96 6.63
C PHE A 718 3.23 -17.72 5.99
N CYS A 719 2.40 -16.91 5.36
CA CYS A 719 2.75 -15.59 4.84
C CYS A 719 1.68 -14.57 5.25
N GLY A 720 2.04 -13.54 6.00
CA GLY A 720 1.15 -12.43 6.34
C GLY A 720 1.57 -11.16 5.61
N ILE A 721 0.68 -10.53 4.85
CA ILE A 721 1.03 -9.33 4.07
C ILE A 721 0.72 -8.07 4.89
N ASP A 722 1.72 -7.19 5.03
CA ASP A 722 1.50 -5.82 5.52
C ASP A 722 0.84 -5.00 4.41
N ALA A 723 -0.48 -4.90 4.49
CA ALA A 723 -1.33 -4.24 3.52
C ALA A 723 -1.60 -2.76 3.84
N ARG A 724 -0.93 -2.17 4.84
CA ARG A 724 -1.25 -0.81 5.34
C ARG A 724 -0.11 0.17 5.22
N THR A 725 1.15 -0.25 5.44
CA THR A 725 2.29 0.68 5.40
C THR A 725 2.45 1.37 4.04
N GLU A 726 2.29 0.62 2.95
CA GLU A 726 2.45 1.12 1.57
C GLU A 726 1.14 1.56 0.91
N ARG A 727 0.03 1.44 1.64
CA ARG A 727 -1.32 1.55 1.08
C ARG A 727 -1.63 2.95 0.61
N THR A 728 -2.27 3.02 -0.55
CA THR A 728 -2.96 4.18 -1.08
C THR A 728 -4.33 3.80 -1.60
N ARG A 729 -5.17 4.80 -1.90
CA ARG A 729 -6.48 4.58 -2.54
C ARG A 729 -6.41 3.88 -3.90
N LYS A 730 -5.23 3.76 -4.53
CA LYS A 730 -5.06 3.13 -5.85
C LYS A 730 -4.28 1.81 -5.78
N GLN A 731 -3.64 1.48 -4.66
CA GLN A 731 -2.68 0.39 -4.56
C GLN A 731 -2.52 -0.08 -3.10
N VAL A 732 -2.44 -1.39 -2.87
CA VAL A 732 -2.21 -1.95 -1.52
C VAL A 732 -0.71 -2.02 -1.20
N ASN A 733 0.08 -2.69 -2.04
CA ASN A 733 1.53 -2.80 -1.89
C ASN A 733 2.27 -2.38 -3.16
N TYR A 734 3.53 -1.98 -3.02
CA TYR A 734 4.39 -1.76 -4.18
C TYR A 734 4.60 -3.07 -4.95
N PRO A 735 4.65 -3.04 -6.30
CA PRO A 735 4.95 -4.23 -7.11
C PRO A 735 6.23 -4.95 -6.65
N GLU A 736 7.28 -4.18 -6.31
CA GLU A 736 8.56 -4.73 -5.86
C GLU A 736 8.44 -5.43 -4.49
N THR A 737 7.49 -5.02 -3.65
CA THR A 737 7.21 -5.67 -2.36
C THR A 737 6.58 -7.04 -2.59
N TYR A 738 5.67 -7.19 -3.56
CA TYR A 738 5.20 -8.52 -3.96
C TYR A 738 6.35 -9.40 -4.50
N ASP A 739 7.28 -8.83 -5.26
CA ASP A 739 8.44 -9.58 -5.76
C ASP A 739 9.31 -10.11 -4.63
N LEU A 740 9.57 -9.29 -3.60
CA LEU A 740 10.27 -9.75 -2.40
C LEU A 740 9.52 -10.91 -1.70
N ILE A 741 8.19 -10.81 -1.58
CA ILE A 741 7.37 -11.84 -0.94
C ILE A 741 7.46 -13.17 -1.71
N PHE A 742 7.23 -13.16 -3.01
CA PHE A 742 7.27 -14.38 -3.81
C PHE A 742 8.68 -14.94 -3.95
N ASN A 743 9.71 -14.11 -4.04
CA ASN A 743 11.10 -14.57 -4.03
C ASN A 743 11.44 -15.28 -2.71
N ARG A 744 11.00 -14.73 -1.58
CA ARG A 744 11.16 -15.38 -0.27
C ARG A 744 10.42 -16.72 -0.23
N LEU A 745 9.16 -16.76 -0.66
CA LEU A 745 8.36 -17.98 -0.68
C LEU A 745 9.00 -19.07 -1.56
N SER A 746 9.40 -18.75 -2.79
CA SER A 746 10.05 -19.71 -3.68
C SER A 746 11.36 -20.23 -3.09
N SER A 747 12.15 -19.37 -2.46
CA SER A 747 13.41 -19.77 -1.81
C SER A 747 13.17 -20.77 -0.67
N GLU A 748 12.22 -20.49 0.20
CA GLU A 748 11.90 -21.34 1.35
C GLU A 748 11.25 -22.67 0.93
N LEU A 749 10.36 -22.64 -0.06
CA LEU A 749 9.74 -23.86 -0.61
C LEU A 749 10.76 -24.74 -1.33
N THR A 750 11.72 -24.14 -2.04
CA THR A 750 12.85 -24.86 -2.63
C THR A 750 13.69 -25.52 -1.54
N ALA A 751 14.02 -24.78 -0.47
CA ALA A 751 14.80 -25.29 0.66
C ALA A 751 14.09 -26.44 1.39
N ALA A 752 12.75 -26.40 1.48
CA ALA A 752 11.95 -27.44 2.10
C ALA A 752 11.86 -28.75 1.30
N ARG A 753 12.34 -28.79 0.04
CA ARG A 753 12.39 -30.01 -0.80
C ARG A 753 11.07 -30.79 -0.84
N GLY A 754 9.95 -30.06 -0.94
CA GLY A 754 8.61 -30.63 -1.00
C GLY A 754 8.05 -31.12 0.35
N GLU A 755 8.72 -30.85 1.46
CA GLU A 755 8.19 -31.14 2.81
C GLU A 755 6.96 -30.26 3.14
N ILE A 756 7.00 -28.98 2.77
CA ILE A 756 5.86 -28.08 2.91
C ILE A 756 4.77 -28.50 1.92
N LYS A 757 3.54 -28.68 2.42
CA LYS A 757 2.35 -29.07 1.64
C LYS A 757 1.30 -27.99 1.57
N HIS A 758 1.31 -27.05 2.52
CA HIS A 758 0.33 -25.96 2.59
C HIS A 758 1.04 -24.62 2.72
N LEU A 759 0.49 -23.61 2.03
CA LEU A 759 0.76 -22.21 2.28
C LEU A 759 -0.52 -21.55 2.81
N ILE A 760 -0.45 -21.03 4.04
CA ILE A 760 -1.48 -20.18 4.62
C ILE A 760 -1.10 -18.73 4.33
N LEU A 761 -1.90 -18.05 3.52
CA LEU A 761 -1.76 -16.63 3.23
C LEU A 761 -2.75 -15.84 4.08
N LEU A 762 -2.27 -14.87 4.85
CA LEU A 762 -3.13 -13.95 5.59
C LEU A 762 -3.22 -12.59 4.89
N LEU A 763 -4.45 -12.14 4.67
CA LEU A 763 -4.80 -10.82 4.17
C LEU A 763 -5.74 -10.14 5.16
N GLY A 764 -5.47 -8.86 5.48
CA GLY A 764 -6.34 -8.05 6.34
C GLY A 764 -7.78 -8.02 5.85
N VAL A 765 -7.99 -8.04 4.53
CA VAL A 765 -9.31 -7.98 3.90
C VAL A 765 -9.56 -9.19 2.98
N PRO A 766 -10.78 -9.77 2.93
CA PRO A 766 -11.06 -10.96 2.15
C PRO A 766 -10.94 -10.75 0.65
N ILE A 767 -10.36 -11.75 -0.02
CA ILE A 767 -10.08 -11.69 -1.46
C ILE A 767 -11.14 -12.40 -2.30
N ALA A 768 -11.69 -13.53 -1.84
CA ALA A 768 -12.79 -14.25 -2.48
C ALA A 768 -14.10 -13.98 -1.73
N TYR A 769 -14.84 -12.96 -2.15
CA TYR A 769 -16.01 -12.43 -1.43
C TYR A 769 -16.97 -11.71 -2.39
N PRO A 770 -18.30 -11.68 -2.13
CA PRO A 770 -19.25 -11.06 -3.05
C PRO A 770 -18.93 -9.58 -3.30
N ARG A 771 -18.97 -9.19 -4.58
CA ARG A 771 -18.64 -7.82 -4.99
C ARG A 771 -19.72 -6.84 -4.55
N LEU A 772 -19.29 -5.77 -3.90
CA LEU A 772 -20.16 -4.72 -3.38
C LEU A 772 -20.14 -3.42 -4.23
N ALA A 773 -19.44 -3.41 -5.37
CA ALA A 773 -19.34 -2.26 -6.28
C ALA A 773 -20.69 -1.73 -6.82
N TRP A 774 -21.77 -2.50 -6.72
CA TRP A 774 -23.13 -2.00 -7.02
C TRP A 774 -23.73 -1.21 -5.84
N LEU A 775 -23.39 -1.59 -4.61
CA LEU A 775 -23.80 -0.86 -3.41
C LEU A 775 -23.18 0.53 -3.40
N GLU A 776 -21.95 0.69 -3.89
CA GLU A 776 -21.36 2.00 -4.21
C GLU A 776 -22.30 2.83 -5.10
N ASN A 777 -22.83 2.27 -6.19
CA ASN A 777 -23.73 2.98 -7.11
C ASN A 777 -25.09 3.32 -6.48
N ILE A 778 -25.59 2.48 -5.56
CA ILE A 778 -26.81 2.78 -4.80
C ILE A 778 -26.55 3.89 -3.78
N LEU A 779 -25.51 3.76 -2.95
CA LEU A 779 -25.16 4.67 -1.86
C LEU A 779 -24.64 6.03 -2.35
N SER A 780 -24.06 6.07 -3.55
CA SER A 780 -23.68 7.31 -4.25
C SER A 780 -24.80 7.90 -5.12
N SER A 781 -25.96 7.25 -5.21
CA SER A 781 -27.09 7.71 -6.05
C SER A 781 -27.69 9.03 -5.54
N PRO A 782 -28.07 9.96 -6.43
CA PRO A 782 -28.83 11.17 -6.08
C PRO A 782 -30.15 10.90 -5.33
N LEU A 783 -30.72 9.69 -5.47
CA LEU A 783 -31.94 9.27 -4.79
C LEU A 783 -31.80 9.13 -3.26
N ILE A 784 -30.56 8.99 -2.76
CA ILE A 784 -30.24 8.94 -1.32
C ILE A 784 -29.93 10.33 -0.75
N ALA A 785 -29.76 11.35 -1.59
CA ALA A 785 -29.52 12.72 -1.16
C ALA A 785 -30.57 13.27 -0.16
N PRO A 786 -31.88 12.98 -0.28
CA PRO A 786 -32.87 13.40 0.71
C PRO A 786 -32.66 12.77 2.09
N ILE A 787 -32.22 11.50 2.14
CA ILE A 787 -31.93 10.77 3.37
C ILE A 787 -30.64 11.31 4.02
N LYS A 788 -29.59 11.56 3.22
CA LYS A 788 -28.36 12.25 3.66
C LYS A 788 -28.67 13.63 4.24
N LEU A 789 -29.55 14.40 3.59
CA LEU A 789 -29.95 15.73 4.03
C LEU A 789 -30.76 15.70 5.34
N LEU A 790 -31.67 14.73 5.49
CA LEU A 790 -32.46 14.55 6.71
C LEU A 790 -31.59 14.11 7.89
N ASN A 791 -30.60 13.24 7.68
CA ASN A 791 -29.68 12.85 8.75
C ASN A 791 -28.79 14.03 9.20
N LYS A 792 -28.21 14.77 8.24
CA LYS A 792 -27.39 15.96 8.51
C LYS A 792 -28.14 17.07 9.25
N ARG A 793 -29.47 17.12 9.14
CA ARG A 793 -30.31 18.21 9.67
C ARG A 793 -31.07 17.86 10.94
N PHE A 794 -31.35 16.58 11.20
CA PHE A 794 -32.18 16.13 12.33
C PHE A 794 -31.57 15.02 13.20
N GLY A 795 -30.38 14.47 12.87
CA GLY A 795 -29.69 13.48 13.70
C GLY A 795 -30.41 12.13 13.85
N PHE A 796 -31.35 11.81 12.94
CA PHE A 796 -32.22 10.64 13.05
C PHE A 796 -31.56 9.30 12.69
N ALA A 797 -30.33 9.31 12.14
CA ALA A 797 -29.55 8.11 11.85
C ALA A 797 -28.11 8.26 12.36
N GLY A 798 -27.94 8.25 13.69
CA GLY A 798 -26.64 8.17 14.33
C GLY A 798 -25.98 6.81 14.06
N GLY A 799 -24.88 6.81 13.30
CA GLY A 799 -24.03 5.62 13.07
C GLY A 799 -24.10 4.99 11.67
N LEU A 800 -24.49 5.73 10.63
CA LEU A 800 -24.53 5.24 9.24
C LEU A 800 -23.67 6.05 8.24
N PHE A 801 -23.05 7.17 8.66
CA PHE A 801 -22.35 8.06 7.74
C PHE A 801 -21.05 8.57 8.36
N ASN A 802 -19.96 8.50 7.58
CA ASN A 802 -18.63 8.83 8.01
C ASN A 802 -18.49 10.35 8.17
N ALA A 803 -17.99 10.79 9.34
CA ALA A 803 -17.87 12.20 9.69
C ALA A 803 -16.77 12.94 8.91
N PHE A 804 -15.90 12.21 8.19
CA PHE A 804 -14.77 12.80 7.47
C PHE A 804 -15.16 13.45 6.13
N ASP A 805 -16.03 12.83 5.33
CA ASP A 805 -16.38 13.31 3.99
C ASP A 805 -17.90 13.23 3.69
N GLY A 806 -18.71 12.65 4.58
CA GLY A 806 -20.14 12.41 4.36
C GLY A 806 -20.44 11.19 3.47
N SER A 807 -19.48 10.27 3.31
CA SER A 807 -19.69 8.90 2.81
C SER A 807 -20.51 8.09 3.83
N VAL A 808 -20.97 6.91 3.43
CA VAL A 808 -21.61 5.93 4.32
C VAL A 808 -20.44 5.11 4.89
N ASP A 809 -20.39 4.79 6.19
CA ASP A 809 -19.27 4.01 6.76
C ASP A 809 -19.01 2.71 5.95
N LEU A 810 -20.11 2.08 5.51
CA LEU A 810 -20.13 0.94 4.60
C LEU A 810 -19.66 1.22 3.15
N LEU A 811 -19.10 2.40 2.81
CA LEU A 811 -18.48 2.68 1.50
C LEU A 811 -16.95 2.68 1.59
N ASP A 812 -16.40 3.06 2.73
CA ASP A 812 -14.95 3.07 2.93
C ASP A 812 -14.44 1.63 3.09
N ASP A 813 -15.16 0.77 3.84
CA ASP A 813 -14.97 -0.70 3.86
C ASP A 813 -14.97 -1.32 2.45
N LEU A 814 -15.74 -0.74 1.50
CA LEU A 814 -15.84 -1.28 0.14
C LEU A 814 -14.67 -0.87 -0.75
N ASP A 815 -14.18 0.36 -0.62
CA ASP A 815 -12.97 0.83 -1.29
C ASP A 815 -11.74 0.07 -0.72
N ASP A 816 -11.82 -0.43 0.52
CA ASP A 816 -10.80 -1.25 1.17
C ASP A 816 -10.68 -2.68 0.62
N HIS A 817 -11.75 -3.22 0.02
CA HIS A 817 -11.73 -4.60 -0.47
C HIS A 817 -10.84 -4.79 -1.70
N TYR A 818 -10.11 -5.91 -1.75
CA TYR A 818 -9.43 -6.36 -2.99
C TYR A 818 -10.40 -6.51 -4.18
N THR A 819 -11.70 -6.66 -3.91
CA THR A 819 -12.76 -6.74 -4.92
C THR A 819 -13.20 -5.37 -5.48
N ALA A 820 -12.77 -4.27 -4.85
CA ALA A 820 -13.01 -2.89 -5.29
C ALA A 820 -12.44 -2.67 -6.69
N ARG A 821 -13.07 -1.78 -7.47
CA ARG A 821 -12.71 -1.56 -8.89
C ARG A 821 -11.23 -1.21 -9.08
N ARG A 822 -10.64 -0.49 -8.13
CA ARG A 822 -9.26 0.02 -8.16
C ARG A 822 -8.22 -1.08 -7.94
N HIS A 823 -8.52 -2.08 -7.11
CA HIS A 823 -7.59 -3.16 -6.74
C HIS A 823 -7.71 -4.43 -7.60
N LYS A 824 -8.64 -4.48 -8.58
CA LYS A 824 -8.88 -5.70 -9.38
C LYS A 824 -7.66 -6.21 -10.15
N LYS A 825 -6.78 -5.31 -10.62
CA LYS A 825 -5.54 -5.70 -11.32
C LYS A 825 -4.60 -6.39 -10.34
N GLU A 826 -4.25 -5.70 -9.26
CA GLU A 826 -3.40 -6.18 -8.17
C GLU A 826 -3.91 -7.50 -7.58
N ARG A 827 -5.21 -7.60 -7.27
CA ARG A 827 -5.87 -8.83 -6.83
C ARG A 827 -5.65 -10.00 -7.79
N ARG A 828 -5.89 -9.77 -9.09
CA ARG A 828 -5.75 -10.81 -10.11
C ARG A 828 -4.30 -11.28 -10.20
N ASP A 829 -3.37 -10.34 -10.22
CA ASP A 829 -1.95 -10.64 -10.37
C ASP A 829 -1.44 -11.42 -9.15
N LEU A 830 -1.87 -11.07 -7.92
CA LEU A 830 -1.62 -11.86 -6.71
C LEU A 830 -2.17 -13.29 -6.81
N VAL A 831 -3.44 -13.46 -7.18
CA VAL A 831 -4.08 -14.78 -7.33
C VAL A 831 -3.35 -15.64 -8.36
N ILE A 832 -2.99 -15.08 -9.52
CA ILE A 832 -2.26 -15.81 -10.57
C ILE A 832 -0.88 -16.26 -10.08
N ARG A 833 -0.14 -15.40 -9.37
CA ARG A 833 1.17 -15.75 -8.81
C ARG A 833 1.07 -16.86 -7.75
N LEU A 834 0.02 -16.84 -6.92
CA LEU A 834 -0.25 -17.94 -5.98
C LEU A 834 -0.54 -19.26 -6.69
N GLN A 835 -1.31 -19.24 -7.78
CA GLN A 835 -1.57 -20.44 -8.59
C GLN A 835 -0.30 -20.98 -9.25
N GLN A 836 0.58 -20.10 -9.72
CA GLN A 836 1.88 -20.48 -10.28
C GLN A 836 2.76 -21.16 -9.22
N LEU A 837 2.87 -20.54 -8.03
CA LEU A 837 3.62 -21.10 -6.90
C LEU A 837 3.06 -22.46 -6.45
N SER A 838 1.73 -22.55 -6.35
CA SER A 838 0.97 -23.77 -6.05
C SER A 838 1.31 -24.90 -7.02
N GLN A 839 1.29 -24.61 -8.33
CA GLN A 839 1.64 -25.56 -9.39
C GLN A 839 3.12 -25.96 -9.38
N GLU A 840 4.03 -25.00 -9.17
CA GLU A 840 5.48 -25.22 -9.21
C GLU A 840 5.96 -26.11 -8.05
N PHE A 841 5.49 -25.83 -6.83
CA PHE A 841 5.95 -26.50 -5.62
C PHE A 841 4.99 -27.60 -5.13
N SER A 842 3.87 -27.83 -5.83
CA SER A 842 2.80 -28.76 -5.44
C SER A 842 2.31 -28.52 -4.00
N ILE A 843 1.97 -27.27 -3.70
CA ILE A 843 1.45 -26.83 -2.40
C ILE A 843 0.01 -26.35 -2.52
N ARG A 844 -0.83 -26.66 -1.52
CA ARG A 844 -2.19 -26.11 -1.43
C ARG A 844 -2.13 -24.73 -0.78
N VAL A 845 -2.71 -23.72 -1.44
CA VAL A 845 -2.88 -22.39 -0.83
C VAL A 845 -4.23 -22.31 -0.12
N THR A 846 -4.20 -21.91 1.15
CA THR A 846 -5.37 -21.54 1.95
C THR A 846 -5.23 -20.07 2.35
N ILE A 847 -6.27 -19.28 2.14
CA ILE A 847 -6.28 -17.85 2.42
C ILE A 847 -7.10 -17.61 3.69
N LEU A 848 -6.59 -16.77 4.58
CA LEU A 848 -7.31 -16.25 5.74
C LEU A 848 -7.66 -14.80 5.43
N GLY A 849 -8.95 -14.45 5.50
CA GLY A 849 -9.44 -13.09 5.33
C GLY A 849 -10.03 -12.55 6.63
N GLY A 850 -9.48 -11.44 7.12
CA GLY A 850 -9.98 -10.73 8.31
C GLY A 850 -10.92 -9.57 7.99
N ASP A 851 -11.04 -8.63 8.93
CA ASP A 851 -11.71 -7.30 8.85
C ASP A 851 -13.22 -7.30 8.50
N VAL A 852 -13.77 -8.38 7.97
CA VAL A 852 -15.18 -8.45 7.58
C VAL A 852 -16.00 -9.06 8.72
N HIS A 853 -17.01 -8.33 9.22
CA HIS A 853 -17.85 -8.78 10.35
C HIS A 853 -18.84 -9.91 9.98
N LEU A 854 -18.64 -10.61 8.87
CA LEU A 854 -19.53 -11.63 8.32
C LEU A 854 -18.76 -12.92 7.99
N GLY A 855 -19.15 -14.02 8.64
CA GLY A 855 -18.49 -15.31 8.43
C GLY A 855 -18.89 -15.92 7.09
N ALA A 856 -17.92 -16.44 6.34
CA ALA A 856 -18.14 -17.09 5.05
C ALA A 856 -16.95 -18.00 4.69
N LEU A 857 -17.13 -18.83 3.66
CA LEU A 857 -16.05 -19.58 3.03
C LEU A 857 -16.07 -19.32 1.52
N GLY A 858 -15.09 -18.58 1.03
CA GLY A 858 -14.87 -18.37 -0.40
C GLY A 858 -13.99 -19.46 -0.98
N ARG A 859 -14.04 -19.64 -2.31
CA ARG A 859 -13.15 -20.55 -3.02
C ARG A 859 -12.83 -20.04 -4.42
N PHE A 860 -11.57 -20.17 -4.82
CA PHE A 860 -11.16 -20.18 -6.22
C PHE A 860 -11.01 -21.63 -6.69
N TYR A 861 -11.27 -21.90 -7.97
CA TYR A 861 -11.09 -23.22 -8.58
C TYR A 861 -11.03 -23.12 -10.11
N SER A 862 -10.51 -24.15 -10.78
CA SER A 862 -10.55 -24.24 -12.23
C SER A 862 -12.00 -24.29 -12.71
N ASN A 863 -12.31 -23.61 -13.81
CA ASN A 863 -13.64 -23.69 -14.42
C ASN A 863 -14.04 -25.18 -14.59
N PRO A 864 -15.27 -25.59 -14.20
CA PRO A 864 -15.70 -26.99 -14.25
C PRO A 864 -15.56 -27.68 -15.61
N GLU A 865 -15.57 -26.91 -16.71
CA GLU A 865 -15.31 -27.42 -18.07
C GLU A 865 -13.90 -27.98 -18.26
N VAL A 866 -12.94 -27.53 -17.45
CA VAL A 866 -11.54 -28.02 -17.47
C VAL A 866 -11.45 -29.45 -16.92
N ASN A 867 -12.45 -29.91 -16.16
CA ASN A 867 -12.58 -31.27 -15.62
C ASN A 867 -11.32 -31.76 -14.87
N VAL A 868 -10.80 -30.94 -13.96
CA VAL A 868 -9.68 -31.27 -13.08
C VAL A 868 -10.20 -31.46 -11.66
N ALA A 869 -9.83 -32.58 -11.03
CA ALA A 869 -10.18 -32.84 -9.65
C ALA A 869 -9.44 -31.86 -8.71
N PRO A 870 -10.10 -31.30 -7.67
CA PRO A 870 -9.48 -30.29 -6.81
C PRO A 870 -8.14 -30.69 -6.20
N GLU A 871 -7.92 -31.99 -5.91
CA GLU A 871 -6.66 -32.56 -5.40
C GLU A 871 -5.48 -32.35 -6.35
N HIS A 872 -5.76 -32.17 -7.65
CA HIS A 872 -4.79 -31.91 -8.71
C HIS A 872 -4.88 -30.48 -9.26
N ASP A 873 -5.84 -29.69 -8.79
CA ASP A 873 -6.08 -28.32 -9.28
C ASP A 873 -5.25 -27.29 -8.49
N PRO A 874 -4.21 -26.66 -9.07
CA PRO A 874 -3.47 -25.61 -8.39
C PRO A 874 -4.29 -24.32 -8.18
N ARG A 875 -5.44 -24.18 -8.87
CA ARG A 875 -6.36 -23.04 -8.74
C ARG A 875 -7.31 -23.19 -7.57
N TYR A 876 -7.51 -24.42 -7.07
CA TYR A 876 -8.34 -24.64 -5.89
C TYR A 876 -7.69 -24.00 -4.66
N MET A 877 -8.29 -22.91 -4.18
CA MET A 877 -7.82 -22.17 -3.01
C MET A 877 -9.02 -21.78 -2.15
N ALA A 878 -9.08 -22.31 -0.93
CA ALA A 878 -10.10 -21.94 0.04
C ALA A 878 -9.75 -20.61 0.71
N ASN A 879 -10.72 -19.72 0.87
CA ASN A 879 -10.62 -18.45 1.59
C ASN A 879 -11.52 -18.50 2.83
N ILE A 880 -10.92 -18.71 3.99
CA ILE A 880 -11.59 -18.78 5.29
C ILE A 880 -11.80 -17.35 5.79
N ILE A 881 -13.07 -16.95 5.95
CA ILE A 881 -13.43 -15.60 6.38
C ILE A 881 -14.06 -15.71 7.77
N SER A 882 -13.30 -15.35 8.80
CA SER A 882 -13.85 -15.21 10.15
C SER A 882 -14.64 -13.90 10.24
N SER A 883 -15.76 -13.93 10.96
CA SER A 883 -16.41 -12.70 11.39
C SER A 883 -15.69 -12.13 12.60
N ALA A 884 -16.18 -11.00 13.10
CA ALA A 884 -15.67 -10.45 14.33
C ALA A 884 -15.82 -11.40 15.52
N ILE A 885 -14.72 -11.64 16.24
CA ILE A 885 -14.76 -12.45 17.47
C ILE A 885 -15.45 -11.69 18.62
N THR A 886 -15.35 -10.37 18.63
CA THR A 886 -15.88 -9.50 19.69
C THR A 886 -16.99 -8.58 19.20
N ASN A 887 -16.80 -7.93 18.05
CA ASN A 887 -17.71 -6.88 17.55
C ASN A 887 -19.09 -7.41 17.16
N LYS A 888 -20.06 -6.50 17.01
CA LYS A 888 -21.40 -6.85 16.52
C LYS A 888 -21.33 -7.24 15.02
N PRO A 889 -22.07 -8.27 14.58
CA PRO A 889 -22.17 -8.62 13.16
C PRO A 889 -23.01 -7.59 12.38
N PRO A 890 -22.95 -7.59 11.04
CA PRO A 890 -23.75 -6.70 10.21
C PRO A 890 -25.25 -7.06 10.28
N PRO A 891 -26.14 -6.15 9.87
CA PRO A 891 -27.57 -6.40 9.86
C PRO A 891 -27.95 -7.63 9.01
N LYS A 892 -28.93 -8.41 9.48
CA LYS A 892 -29.40 -9.64 8.80
C LYS A 892 -29.74 -9.43 7.32
N ALA A 893 -30.30 -8.27 6.99
CA ALA A 893 -30.66 -7.91 5.62
C ALA A 893 -29.44 -7.85 4.68
N VAL A 894 -28.31 -7.34 5.17
CA VAL A 894 -27.05 -7.24 4.42
C VAL A 894 -26.48 -8.62 4.16
N ALA A 895 -26.41 -9.48 5.19
CA ALA A 895 -25.96 -10.87 5.04
C ALA A 895 -26.80 -11.64 4.00
N ASN A 896 -28.12 -11.53 4.10
CA ASN A 896 -29.03 -12.20 3.15
C ASN A 896 -28.90 -11.69 1.72
N LEU A 897 -28.66 -10.39 1.57
CA LEU A 897 -28.44 -9.77 0.26
C LEU A 897 -27.15 -10.27 -0.37
N LEU A 898 -26.06 -10.36 0.40
CA LEU A 898 -24.76 -10.88 -0.03
C LEU A 898 -24.88 -12.34 -0.47
N ALA A 899 -25.55 -13.18 0.33
CA ALA A 899 -25.80 -14.59 -0.03
C ALA A 899 -26.63 -14.73 -1.31
N ARG A 900 -27.71 -13.94 -1.48
CA ARG A 900 -28.50 -13.92 -2.73
C ARG A 900 -27.71 -13.49 -3.96
N ARG A 901 -26.55 -12.86 -3.77
CA ARG A 901 -25.64 -12.42 -4.82
C ARG A 901 -24.41 -13.32 -4.97
N ASN A 902 -24.36 -14.45 -4.26
CA ASN A 902 -23.41 -15.52 -4.52
C ASN A 902 -23.65 -16.06 -5.94
N LYS A 903 -22.85 -15.58 -6.89
CA LYS A 903 -22.84 -16.02 -8.28
C LYS A 903 -21.43 -16.48 -8.60
N ILE A 904 -21.31 -17.43 -9.51
CA ILE A 904 -20.01 -17.80 -10.08
C ILE A 904 -19.40 -16.58 -10.76
N HIS A 905 -18.19 -16.24 -10.34
CA HIS A 905 -17.41 -15.16 -10.90
C HIS A 905 -16.19 -15.73 -11.63
N HIS A 906 -16.06 -15.38 -12.89
CA HIS A 906 -14.89 -15.74 -13.68
C HIS A 906 -13.80 -14.69 -13.51
N LEU A 907 -12.61 -15.13 -13.13
CA LEU A 907 -11.41 -14.31 -13.13
C LEU A 907 -11.03 -14.00 -14.60
N ARG A 908 -10.43 -12.83 -14.85
CA ARG A 908 -10.07 -12.39 -16.21
C ARG A 908 -8.84 -13.14 -16.79
N ASP A 909 -8.45 -14.26 -16.21
CA ASP A 909 -7.48 -15.21 -16.78
C ASP A 909 -8.16 -16.22 -17.72
N GLY A 910 -9.50 -16.27 -17.72
CA GLY A 910 -10.31 -17.16 -18.55
C GLY A 910 -10.39 -18.60 -18.07
N LYS A 911 -9.83 -18.95 -16.90
CA LYS A 911 -9.74 -20.34 -16.41
C LYS A 911 -10.09 -20.53 -14.94
N THR A 912 -10.14 -19.45 -14.16
CA THR A 912 -10.43 -19.52 -12.72
C THR A 912 -11.83 -19.01 -12.43
N ASP A 913 -12.60 -19.81 -11.70
CA ASP A 913 -13.90 -19.47 -11.14
C ASP A 913 -13.79 -19.16 -9.64
N GLU A 914 -14.75 -18.40 -9.13
CA GLU A 914 -14.84 -17.94 -7.74
C GLU A 914 -16.29 -18.02 -7.26
N THR A 915 -16.52 -18.67 -6.11
CA THR A 915 -17.84 -18.75 -5.42
C THR A 915 -17.71 -18.76 -3.90
N LEU A 916 -18.82 -18.57 -3.19
CA LEU A 916 -18.94 -18.95 -1.79
C LEU A 916 -19.51 -20.38 -1.68
N LEU A 917 -18.97 -21.16 -0.74
CA LEU A 917 -19.50 -22.46 -0.34
C LEU A 917 -20.67 -22.28 0.63
N SER A 918 -21.73 -23.07 0.44
CA SER A 918 -22.84 -23.18 1.41
C SER A 918 -22.43 -23.98 2.65
N LEU A 919 -21.62 -23.36 3.52
CA LEU A 919 -21.07 -23.99 4.73
C LEU A 919 -22.07 -24.07 5.89
N PHE A 920 -23.04 -23.16 5.96
CA PHE A 920 -23.94 -23.02 7.10
C PHE A 920 -25.24 -23.81 6.89
N ASP A 921 -25.16 -25.13 7.01
CA ASP A 921 -26.28 -26.08 6.87
C ASP A 921 -27.46 -25.78 7.83
N LYS A 922 -27.17 -25.31 9.04
CA LYS A 922 -28.16 -24.97 10.07
C LYS A 922 -27.83 -23.65 10.74
N GLN A 923 -28.82 -23.03 11.38
CA GLN A 923 -28.63 -21.84 12.20
C GLN A 923 -28.05 -22.22 13.58
N PRO A 924 -27.11 -21.45 14.14
CA PRO A 924 -26.39 -21.85 15.34
C PRO A 924 -27.33 -21.93 16.55
N GLY A 925 -27.35 -23.08 17.22
CA GLY A 925 -28.26 -23.42 18.33
C GLY A 925 -29.75 -23.33 17.99
N GLY A 926 -30.12 -23.37 16.70
CA GLY A 926 -31.50 -23.17 16.25
C GLY A 926 -31.98 -21.72 16.33
N ILE A 927 -31.10 -20.76 16.65
CA ILE A 927 -31.42 -19.34 16.75
C ILE A 927 -31.25 -18.69 15.39
N LEU A 928 -32.31 -18.10 14.85
CA LEU A 928 -32.31 -17.52 13.51
C LEU A 928 -31.44 -16.24 13.44
N LYS A 929 -30.21 -16.37 12.90
CA LYS A 929 -29.27 -15.26 12.67
C LYS A 929 -29.42 -14.63 11.29
N SER A 930 -29.75 -15.41 10.28
CA SER A 930 -30.00 -14.96 8.89
C SER A 930 -31.33 -15.51 8.35
N ALA A 931 -31.64 -15.32 7.07
CA ALA A 931 -32.80 -15.97 6.45
C ALA A 931 -32.60 -17.50 6.43
N ALA A 932 -33.69 -18.26 6.56
CA ALA A 932 -33.63 -19.72 6.62
C ALA A 932 -32.98 -20.39 5.39
N ASN A 933 -32.98 -19.70 4.24
CA ASN A 933 -32.36 -20.16 3.00
C ASN A 933 -30.96 -19.57 2.75
N ASN A 934 -30.39 -18.83 3.71
CA ASN A 934 -29.03 -18.33 3.62
C ASN A 934 -28.08 -19.35 4.26
N HIS A 935 -27.34 -20.05 3.42
CA HIS A 935 -26.34 -21.05 3.80
C HIS A 935 -24.90 -20.60 3.52
N ASP A 936 -24.70 -19.42 2.92
CA ASP A 936 -23.40 -18.97 2.42
C ASP A 936 -22.72 -17.97 3.37
N THR A 937 -23.51 -17.21 4.14
CA THR A 937 -22.99 -16.17 5.02
C THR A 937 -23.63 -16.19 6.41
N MET A 938 -22.84 -15.88 7.44
CA MET A 938 -23.25 -15.96 8.83
C MET A 938 -22.97 -14.66 9.60
N PRO A 939 -24.01 -13.84 9.89
CA PRO A 939 -23.89 -12.63 10.69
C PRO A 939 -23.95 -12.96 12.19
N SER A 940 -22.93 -13.64 12.69
CA SER A 940 -22.74 -13.94 14.12
C SER A 940 -21.25 -13.97 14.43
N ARG A 941 -20.86 -13.68 15.68
CA ARG A 941 -19.46 -13.69 16.11
C ARG A 941 -18.83 -15.07 15.94
N ASN A 942 -17.57 -15.17 15.54
CA ASN A 942 -16.91 -16.46 15.38
C ASN A 942 -15.38 -16.39 15.48
N TYR A 943 -14.76 -17.56 15.43
CA TYR A 943 -13.34 -17.77 15.14
C TYR A 943 -13.18 -19.05 14.31
N ALA A 944 -12.04 -19.23 13.66
CA ALA A 944 -11.72 -20.45 12.91
C ALA A 944 -10.68 -21.31 13.64
N THR A 945 -10.77 -22.61 13.41
CA THR A 945 -9.78 -23.60 13.84
C THR A 945 -9.26 -24.33 12.59
N ILE A 946 -7.95 -24.52 12.50
CA ILE A 946 -7.31 -25.19 11.37
C ILE A 946 -6.30 -26.21 11.92
N THR A 947 -6.45 -27.47 11.52
CA THR A 947 -5.62 -28.58 12.00
C THR A 947 -5.28 -29.51 10.86
N GLU A 948 -4.02 -29.88 10.72
CA GLU A 948 -3.61 -30.87 9.72
C GLU A 948 -4.16 -32.27 10.04
N ILE A 949 -4.63 -32.96 9.01
CA ILE A 949 -5.12 -34.34 9.11
C ILE A 949 -3.94 -35.29 9.20
N SER A 950 -3.86 -36.04 10.30
CA SER A 950 -2.72 -36.91 10.61
C SER A 950 -2.58 -38.09 9.63
N ASP A 951 -1.33 -38.44 9.29
CA ASP A 951 -0.99 -39.58 8.43
C ASP A 951 -1.27 -40.93 9.12
N ASN A 952 -1.14 -40.98 10.44
CA ASN A 952 -1.31 -42.20 11.24
C ASN A 952 -2.79 -42.44 11.56
N SER A 953 -3.39 -43.45 10.91
CA SER A 953 -4.75 -43.92 11.19
C SER A 953 -4.84 -44.91 12.37
N GLY A 954 -3.76 -45.13 13.14
CA GLY A 954 -3.65 -46.36 13.95
C GLY A 954 -3.25 -46.25 15.44
N GLN A 955 -2.72 -45.15 15.96
CA GLN A 955 -2.31 -45.08 17.37
C GLN A 955 -2.42 -43.65 17.93
N THR A 956 -3.52 -43.34 18.59
CA THR A 956 -3.51 -42.46 19.75
C THR A 956 -4.28 -43.14 20.88
N SER A 957 -3.70 -43.08 22.08
CA SER A 957 -4.19 -43.59 23.35
C SER A 957 -5.37 -42.81 23.94
N ASP A 958 -6.03 -41.97 23.14
CA ASP A 958 -6.80 -40.86 23.68
C ASP A 958 -8.29 -41.12 23.46
N GLY A 959 -8.98 -41.47 24.55
CA GLY A 959 -10.40 -41.83 24.63
C GLY A 959 -11.39 -40.72 24.25
N VAL A 960 -11.20 -40.07 23.11
CA VAL A 960 -12.17 -39.19 22.47
C VAL A 960 -13.08 -40.05 21.57
N PRO A 961 -14.41 -39.86 21.61
CA PRO A 961 -15.32 -40.66 20.79
C PRO A 961 -15.03 -40.50 19.30
N GLN A 962 -14.92 -41.62 18.58
CA GLN A 962 -14.98 -41.66 17.12
C GLN A 962 -16.39 -41.26 16.67
N ASN A 963 -16.65 -39.96 16.55
CA ASN A 963 -17.87 -39.49 15.89
C ASN A 963 -17.65 -39.49 14.37
N GLY A 964 -18.25 -40.47 13.69
CA GLY A 964 -18.62 -40.36 12.28
C GLY A 964 -17.59 -40.81 11.23
N LEU A 965 -16.81 -41.87 11.47
CA LEU A 965 -16.39 -42.71 10.34
C LEU A 965 -17.61 -43.54 9.93
N ASN A 966 -18.47 -43.02 9.06
CA ASN A 966 -19.38 -43.80 8.21
C ASN A 966 -20.18 -42.87 7.26
N GLY A 967 -19.52 -42.44 6.19
CA GLY A 967 -20.16 -42.33 4.89
C GLY A 967 -19.50 -43.37 4.00
N ILE A 968 -20.21 -44.43 3.64
CA ILE A 968 -19.79 -45.35 2.58
C ILE A 968 -19.54 -44.47 1.34
N LEU A 969 -18.32 -44.54 0.80
CA LEU A 969 -17.91 -43.92 -0.45
C LEU A 969 -18.70 -44.56 -1.60
N GLU A 970 -19.97 -44.21 -1.74
CA GLU A 970 -20.60 -44.26 -3.05
C GLU A 970 -19.99 -43.11 -3.86
N HIS A 971 -19.46 -43.43 -5.05
CA HIS A 971 -19.00 -42.43 -6.02
C HIS A 971 -20.17 -41.49 -6.36
N LYS A 972 -20.34 -40.42 -5.59
CA LYS A 972 -21.19 -39.29 -5.98
C LYS A 972 -20.44 -38.54 -7.08
N THR A 973 -21.09 -38.33 -8.21
CA THR A 973 -20.69 -37.28 -9.16
C THR A 973 -20.86 -35.93 -8.46
N TYR A 974 -19.74 -35.27 -8.18
CA TYR A 974 -19.73 -33.90 -7.64
C TYR A 974 -20.27 -32.93 -8.69
N GLY A 975 -21.07 -31.95 -8.26
CA GLY A 975 -21.77 -31.05 -9.16
C GLY A 975 -20.81 -30.13 -9.90
N HIS A 976 -20.90 -30.08 -11.23
CA HIS A 976 -20.11 -29.18 -12.07
C HIS A 976 -20.64 -27.73 -12.09
N ASP A 977 -21.57 -27.37 -11.19
CA ASP A 977 -22.24 -26.07 -11.20
C ASP A 977 -21.56 -25.01 -10.32
N GLY A 978 -20.44 -25.35 -9.66
CA GLY A 978 -19.67 -24.41 -8.86
C GLY A 978 -20.31 -23.98 -7.54
N HIS A 979 -21.52 -24.44 -7.21
CA HIS A 979 -22.20 -24.19 -5.93
C HIS A 979 -22.29 -25.44 -5.05
N HIS A 980 -22.28 -26.63 -5.65
CA HIS A 980 -22.20 -27.89 -4.92
C HIS A 980 -20.78 -28.19 -4.39
N PRO A 981 -20.61 -29.19 -3.50
CA PRO A 981 -19.31 -29.71 -3.12
C PRO A 981 -18.48 -30.08 -4.34
N LEU A 982 -17.23 -29.61 -4.40
CA LEU A 982 -16.28 -29.88 -5.49
C LEU A 982 -15.48 -31.17 -5.25
N HIS A 983 -15.40 -31.64 -4.01
CA HIS A 983 -14.68 -32.85 -3.61
C HIS A 983 -15.24 -33.44 -2.31
N VAL A 984 -14.77 -34.64 -1.92
CA VAL A 984 -15.26 -35.37 -0.73
C VAL A 984 -15.11 -34.60 0.58
N GLY A 985 -14.06 -33.79 0.74
CA GLY A 985 -13.87 -32.95 1.93
C GLY A 985 -14.89 -31.81 2.11
N GLU A 986 -15.71 -31.51 1.09
CA GLU A 986 -16.82 -30.56 1.16
C GLU A 986 -18.19 -31.29 1.27
N ASP A 987 -18.25 -32.62 1.12
CA ASP A 987 -19.50 -33.37 1.25
C ASP A 987 -19.96 -33.32 2.71
N GLY A 988 -21.21 -32.87 2.91
CA GLY A 988 -21.75 -32.64 4.25
C GLY A 988 -21.05 -31.53 5.03
N ALA A 989 -20.36 -30.59 4.36
CA ALA A 989 -19.81 -29.40 5.01
C ALA A 989 -20.88 -28.70 5.87
N GLY A 990 -20.52 -28.37 7.11
CA GLY A 990 -21.45 -27.83 8.10
C GLY A 990 -21.35 -28.52 9.46
N THR A 991 -22.46 -28.58 10.19
CA THR A 991 -22.48 -28.97 11.62
C THR A 991 -22.24 -30.45 11.88
N GLU A 992 -22.48 -31.31 10.89
CA GLU A 992 -22.31 -32.77 11.00
C GLU A 992 -20.95 -33.24 10.46
N HIS A 993 -20.19 -32.36 9.81
CA HIS A 993 -18.86 -32.69 9.30
C HIS A 993 -17.90 -33.01 10.46
N PRO A 994 -17.03 -34.05 10.37
CA PRO A 994 -16.14 -34.46 11.47
C PRO A 994 -15.22 -33.34 12.01
N ALA A 995 -14.82 -32.40 11.15
CA ALA A 995 -14.01 -31.24 11.54
C ALA A 995 -14.76 -30.21 12.41
N ALA A 996 -16.10 -30.24 12.47
CA ALA A 996 -16.93 -29.24 13.15
C ALA A 996 -16.68 -29.17 14.68
N ASP A 997 -16.07 -30.19 15.28
CA ASP A 997 -15.71 -30.16 16.70
C ASP A 997 -14.60 -29.12 17.02
N GLY A 998 -13.85 -28.69 16.00
CA GLY A 998 -12.73 -27.75 16.10
C GLY A 998 -11.43 -28.33 16.67
N VAL A 999 -11.38 -29.65 16.92
CA VAL A 999 -10.23 -30.32 17.55
C VAL A 999 -9.80 -31.61 16.84
N SER A 1000 -10.63 -32.18 15.97
CA SER A 1000 -10.33 -33.43 15.26
C SER A 1000 -9.19 -33.26 14.24
N SER A 1001 -8.26 -34.22 14.24
CA SER A 1001 -7.17 -34.35 13.25
C SER A 1001 -7.33 -35.59 12.37
N GLN A 1002 -8.55 -36.14 12.29
CA GLN A 1002 -8.90 -37.24 11.41
C GLN A 1002 -9.76 -36.73 10.27
N GLY A 1003 -9.61 -37.33 9.09
CA GLY A 1003 -10.29 -36.90 7.88
C GLY A 1003 -9.88 -37.74 6.68
N VAL A 1004 -10.58 -37.51 5.56
CA VAL A 1004 -10.42 -38.28 4.32
C VAL A 1004 -9.10 -37.96 3.62
N PHE A 1005 -8.67 -36.70 3.66
CA PHE A 1005 -7.44 -36.24 3.01
C PHE A 1005 -6.25 -36.26 3.97
N LYS A 1006 -5.46 -37.34 3.96
CA LYS A 1006 -4.21 -37.41 4.73
C LYS A 1006 -3.24 -36.29 4.30
N GLY A 1007 -2.69 -35.58 5.29
CA GLY A 1007 -1.90 -34.38 5.04
C GLY A 1007 -2.71 -33.17 4.54
N GLY A 1008 -4.05 -33.23 4.52
CA GLY A 1008 -4.93 -32.09 4.26
C GLY A 1008 -5.19 -31.26 5.53
N LEU A 1009 -6.07 -30.26 5.44
CA LEU A 1009 -6.44 -29.41 6.57
C LEU A 1009 -7.91 -29.58 6.94
N ASN A 1010 -8.20 -29.94 8.18
CA ASN A 1010 -9.52 -29.77 8.78
C ASN A 1010 -9.71 -28.30 9.16
N VAL A 1011 -10.83 -27.73 8.76
CA VAL A 1011 -11.24 -26.36 9.10
C VAL A 1011 -12.57 -26.40 9.81
N SER A 1012 -12.72 -25.61 10.88
CA SER A 1012 -14.03 -25.37 11.49
C SER A 1012 -14.22 -23.92 11.90
N LEU A 1013 -15.30 -23.29 11.42
CA LEU A 1013 -15.79 -22.01 11.92
C LEU A 1013 -16.65 -22.24 13.17
N ARG A 1014 -16.25 -21.65 14.28
CA ARG A 1014 -16.87 -21.76 15.60
C ARG A 1014 -17.77 -20.55 15.83
N VAL A 1015 -19.05 -20.69 15.47
CA VAL A 1015 -20.02 -19.60 15.40
C VAL A 1015 -20.81 -19.47 16.70
N GLU A 1016 -20.89 -18.27 17.25
CA GLU A 1016 -21.67 -17.95 18.44
C GLU A 1016 -23.15 -18.32 18.29
N ILE A 1017 -23.65 -19.04 19.30
CA ILE A 1017 -25.05 -19.44 19.41
C ILE A 1017 -25.90 -18.26 19.90
N ASP A 1018 -25.56 -17.67 21.05
CA ASP A 1018 -26.31 -16.62 21.70
C ASP A 1018 -25.37 -15.50 22.17
N ASN A 1019 -25.65 -14.26 21.74
CA ASN A 1019 -24.83 -13.10 22.07
C ASN A 1019 -25.03 -12.59 23.50
N GLN A 1020 -26.08 -13.05 24.19
CA GLN A 1020 -26.31 -12.78 25.61
C GLN A 1020 -25.72 -13.86 26.52
N ASP A 1021 -25.20 -14.96 25.96
CA ASP A 1021 -24.51 -15.98 26.72
C ASP A 1021 -23.09 -15.51 27.07
N ARG A 1022 -22.88 -15.14 28.34
CA ARG A 1022 -21.56 -14.77 28.88
C ARG A 1022 -20.53 -15.91 28.80
N GLN A 1023 -20.96 -17.16 28.65
CA GLN A 1023 -20.05 -18.30 28.40
C GLN A 1023 -19.59 -18.36 26.94
N GLY A 1024 -20.19 -17.57 26.04
CA GLY A 1024 -19.82 -17.47 24.63
C GLY A 1024 -19.84 -18.81 23.91
N LYS A 1025 -20.84 -19.66 24.14
CA LYS A 1025 -20.90 -20.98 23.49
C LYS A 1025 -21.02 -20.85 21.97
N THR A 1026 -20.31 -21.73 21.28
CA THR A 1026 -20.31 -21.77 19.81
C THR A 1026 -20.81 -23.11 19.29
N GLN A 1027 -21.30 -23.10 18.05
CA GLN A 1027 -21.54 -24.27 17.22
C GLN A 1027 -20.52 -24.27 16.07
N GLY A 1028 -19.91 -25.42 15.81
CA GLY A 1028 -18.92 -25.54 14.75
C GLY A 1028 -19.53 -25.92 13.41
N TYR A 1029 -18.88 -25.47 12.34
CA TYR A 1029 -19.22 -25.76 10.94
C TYR A 1029 -17.93 -26.16 10.24
N GLY A 1030 -17.82 -27.42 9.84
CA GLY A 1030 -16.56 -28.02 9.38
C GLY A 1030 -16.50 -28.33 7.90
N LEU A 1031 -15.27 -28.39 7.36
CA LEU A 1031 -14.91 -29.00 6.08
C LEU A 1031 -13.45 -29.51 6.11
N SER A 1032 -13.03 -30.22 5.06
CA SER A 1032 -11.63 -30.65 4.85
C SER A 1032 -11.07 -30.12 3.54
N ILE A 1033 -9.90 -29.49 3.57
CA ILE A 1033 -9.16 -29.02 2.39
C ILE A 1033 -8.11 -30.06 2.00
N PRO A 1034 -8.08 -30.56 0.75
CA PRO A 1034 -7.10 -31.54 0.30
C PRO A 1034 -5.69 -30.93 0.11
N PRO A 1035 -4.62 -31.71 0.32
CA PRO A 1035 -3.31 -31.32 -0.19
C PRO A 1035 -3.33 -31.26 -1.73
N LEU A 1036 -2.32 -30.62 -2.33
CA LEU A 1036 -2.17 -30.59 -3.78
C LEU A 1036 -1.19 -31.67 -4.25
N THR A 1037 -1.59 -32.41 -5.27
CA THR A 1037 -0.71 -33.31 -6.05
C THR A 1037 -0.68 -32.81 -7.49
N ALA A 1038 0.13 -31.79 -7.77
CA ALA A 1038 0.19 -31.20 -9.10
C ALA A 1038 1.01 -32.08 -10.05
N GLU A 1039 0.56 -32.27 -11.29
CA GLU A 1039 1.40 -32.84 -12.34
C GLU A 1039 2.54 -31.85 -12.64
N GLN A 1040 3.78 -32.23 -12.33
CA GLN A 1040 4.94 -31.41 -12.65
C GLN A 1040 5.09 -31.37 -14.18
N LYS A 1041 5.17 -30.17 -14.77
CA LYS A 1041 5.59 -30.06 -16.17
C LYS A 1041 6.98 -30.69 -16.28
N PRO A 1042 7.22 -31.60 -17.25
CA PRO A 1042 8.58 -32.06 -17.50
C PRO A 1042 9.46 -30.83 -17.76
N GLN A 1043 10.57 -30.75 -17.03
CA GLN A 1043 11.55 -29.67 -17.11
C GLN A 1043 12.13 -29.51 -18.52
#